data_AF-A0A9P6IW61-F1
#
_entry.id   AF-A0A9P6IW61-F1
#
_cell.length_a   1.000
_cell.length_b   1.000
_cell.length_c   1.000
_cell.angle_alpha   90.00
_cell.angle_beta   90.00
_cell.angle_gamma   90.00
#
_symmetry.space_group_name_H-M   'P 1'
#
loop_
_entity.id
_entity.type
_entity.pdbx_description
1 polymer ?
#
loop_
_entity_poly.entity_id
_entity_poly.type
_entity_poly.pdbx_seq_one_letter_code
_entity_poly.pdbx_strand_id
1 'polypeptide(L)'
;MELGGDQAADLAIQGTNTSSITSKRSLERLGYLDSCHIPGVTEKDTPLMFKYVVPKPSRRSPVINRAYYQRTESIRLLLEGWIDECEALGLDQCAVVSLGCGFDPMFFRQATLRKHRNSRTRLKYVDIDYPSLILERLYMIRNEATLRALLPENPSRDDVEAFVSDSYACLGIDLRQLDQLQKGLEEAGIKKDSSERMPILVISEVVLAYLEAGESDAVIQFFAQYPEATFVLHEQCIPDFDEAQESSNLHPFALTMFRHFERTMTPLKTLQEYRSLKDHRDRFETLGWGACDVLNMNLISDYLTMPTAAHHHRVSMLEPFDEHDELYWIGAFYFIAVAMTTHHSPTTSSSTKSPDVLQYVGLRQRLQQAKTLASDHVDHGSYTSTNSTIDPILALRPPAPATYQNVEWTDSQPFSGQDLHRKGHTLSVLKDHAYVFGGFGSEVEENASEDAQRRIFQTRGQQTRLGSMLRFHLLNGSCQLVSPGTDDEAPSPRMHHSAATTLDGSALYLYGGRDGPTKVHNDVWRYTPEDGWDPLWRARISHSGDSAVPKGLFKHTANIMHVAGREMMVIVGGRLASGEANDQIWAFDLQEGQWGHFQWRQNGATPHPLEDRIPGIFSHSAVVVKGNGAEQQQQDSLLIVGGIRGADEKVLNKVWKVTLGVSEGEDPSCWVEATALDIHTSAGEALKPRFGHACVHVSEDRIWVLGGVSAPGLLQWHESLLEIQPSTGTFQYLRPSSFRELVMVGHAAALDPERGRVVGVGGGGTCFGFGAWWDSAAWALTT
;
A
#
# COMPACT_ATOMS: atom_id res chain seq x y z
N MET A 1 -19.76 -1.95 39.53
CA MET A 1 -19.83 -1.31 38.19
C MET A 1 -18.78 -1.85 37.23
N GLU A 2 -17.70 -2.50 37.70
CA GLU A 2 -16.67 -3.12 36.83
C GLU A 2 -17.13 -4.38 36.07
N LEU A 3 -17.96 -5.26 36.67
CA LEU A 3 -18.47 -6.48 36.02
C LEU A 3 -19.31 -6.24 34.75
N GLY A 4 -19.89 -5.05 34.59
CA GLY A 4 -20.68 -4.69 33.40
C GLY A 4 -19.85 -4.09 32.26
N GLY A 5 -18.62 -3.64 32.54
CA GLY A 5 -17.73 -3.04 31.54
C GLY A 5 -17.06 -4.09 30.64
N ASP A 6 -16.64 -5.21 31.23
CA ASP A 6 -15.95 -6.29 30.52
C ASP A 6 -16.87 -7.02 29.53
N GLN A 7 -18.12 -7.28 29.93
CA GLN A 7 -19.11 -7.92 29.05
C GLN A 7 -19.51 -7.04 27.85
N ALA A 8 -19.58 -5.72 28.03
CA ALA A 8 -19.87 -4.79 26.93
C ALA A 8 -18.71 -4.69 25.94
N ALA A 9 -17.47 -4.72 26.43
CA ALA A 9 -16.26 -4.77 25.60
C ALA A 9 -16.19 -6.09 24.81
N ASP A 10 -16.46 -7.23 25.44
CA ASP A 10 -16.50 -8.54 24.79
C ASP A 10 -17.55 -8.60 23.67
N LEU A 11 -18.73 -8.03 23.89
CA LEU A 11 -19.77 -7.91 22.84
C LEU A 11 -19.33 -7.00 21.68
N ALA A 12 -18.62 -5.91 21.97
CA ALA A 12 -18.07 -5.04 20.92
C ALA A 12 -17.00 -5.77 20.09
N ILE A 13 -16.14 -6.55 20.74
CA ILE A 13 -15.13 -7.41 20.08
C ILE A 13 -15.82 -8.44 19.18
N GLN A 14 -16.87 -9.12 19.66
CA GLN A 14 -17.64 -10.06 18.84
C GLN A 14 -18.26 -9.38 17.60
N GLY A 15 -18.66 -8.11 17.71
CA GLY A 15 -19.16 -7.32 16.58
C GLY A 15 -18.12 -7.06 15.47
N THR A 16 -16.83 -7.13 15.77
CA THR A 16 -15.76 -6.94 14.77
C THR A 16 -15.75 -8.05 13.71
N ASN A 17 -16.20 -9.27 14.08
CA ASN A 17 -16.36 -10.39 13.18
C ASN A 17 -17.31 -10.05 12.02
N THR A 18 -18.48 -9.44 12.29
CA THR A 18 -19.43 -9.04 11.24
C THR A 18 -18.80 -8.04 10.25
N SER A 19 -17.98 -7.10 10.74
CA SER A 19 -17.28 -6.13 9.90
C SER A 19 -16.26 -6.81 8.97
N SER A 20 -15.45 -7.72 9.53
CA SER A 20 -14.47 -8.52 8.79
C SER A 20 -15.14 -9.39 7.72
N ILE A 21 -16.19 -10.13 8.10
CA ILE A 21 -16.93 -11.00 7.18
C ILE A 21 -17.62 -10.21 6.07
N THR A 22 -18.12 -9.00 6.35
CA THR A 22 -18.68 -8.14 5.30
C THR A 22 -17.62 -7.76 4.25
N SER A 23 -16.38 -7.51 4.69
CA SER A 23 -15.28 -7.21 3.78
C SER A 23 -14.85 -8.46 2.99
N LYS A 24 -14.72 -9.64 3.63
CA LYS A 24 -14.48 -10.92 2.93
C LYS A 24 -15.61 -11.25 1.92
N ARG A 25 -16.88 -10.95 2.23
CA ARG A 25 -18.03 -11.08 1.31
C ARG A 25 -17.94 -10.15 0.10
N SER A 26 -17.36 -8.95 0.26
CA SER A 26 -17.11 -8.03 -0.85
C SER A 26 -16.14 -8.65 -1.85
N LEU A 27 -15.05 -9.26 -1.36
CA LEU A 27 -14.05 -9.94 -2.20
C LEU A 27 -14.64 -11.07 -3.03
N GLU A 28 -15.42 -11.93 -2.38
CA GLU A 28 -16.07 -13.06 -3.01
C GLU A 28 -16.92 -12.62 -4.20
N ARG A 29 -17.71 -11.55 -4.04
CA ARG A 29 -18.57 -11.04 -5.11
C ARG A 29 -17.81 -10.41 -6.27
N LEU A 30 -16.63 -9.88 -6.01
CA LEU A 30 -15.79 -9.21 -6.99
C LEU A 30 -14.82 -10.17 -7.69
N GLY A 31 -14.78 -11.45 -7.31
CA GLY A 31 -13.92 -12.45 -7.93
C GLY A 31 -12.45 -12.38 -7.48
N TYR A 32 -12.18 -11.74 -6.34
CA TYR A 32 -10.83 -11.75 -5.74
C TYR A 32 -10.44 -13.14 -5.27
N LEU A 33 -11.39 -13.84 -4.63
CA LEU A 33 -11.20 -15.16 -4.05
C LEU A 33 -11.59 -16.23 -5.06
N ASP A 34 -10.69 -17.19 -5.28
CA ASP A 34 -11.03 -18.36 -6.08
C ASP A 34 -11.96 -19.27 -5.29
N SER A 35 -13.17 -19.51 -5.81
CA SER A 35 -14.19 -20.37 -5.18
C SER A 35 -13.63 -21.76 -4.81
N CYS A 36 -12.74 -22.30 -5.66
CA CYS A 36 -11.72 -23.32 -5.38
C CYS A 36 -10.96 -23.62 -6.69
N HIS A 37 -9.67 -23.93 -6.64
CA HIS A 37 -8.85 -24.16 -7.86
C HIS A 37 -9.10 -25.53 -8.53
N ILE A 38 -10.28 -26.13 -8.34
CA ILE A 38 -10.62 -27.42 -8.94
C ILE A 38 -11.43 -27.17 -10.22
N PRO A 39 -10.97 -27.60 -11.40
CA PRO A 39 -11.74 -27.49 -12.63
C PRO A 39 -13.15 -28.10 -12.49
N GLY A 40 -14.17 -27.30 -12.78
CA GLY A 40 -15.59 -27.73 -12.72
C GLY A 40 -16.26 -27.57 -11.36
N VAL A 41 -15.52 -27.18 -10.31
CA VAL A 41 -16.09 -26.87 -8.99
C VAL A 41 -16.41 -25.38 -8.93
N THR A 42 -17.64 -25.07 -8.57
CA THR A 42 -18.20 -23.71 -8.56
C THR A 42 -18.51 -23.25 -7.13
N GLU A 43 -18.96 -22.01 -6.95
CA GLU A 43 -19.50 -21.51 -5.66
C GLU A 43 -20.70 -22.34 -5.15
N LYS A 44 -21.33 -23.16 -6.01
CA LYS A 44 -22.37 -24.13 -5.59
C LYS A 44 -21.78 -25.34 -4.88
N ASP A 45 -20.55 -25.71 -5.22
CA ASP A 45 -19.88 -26.93 -4.74
C ASP A 45 -18.95 -26.62 -3.55
N THR A 46 -18.43 -25.39 -3.49
CA THR A 46 -17.73 -24.84 -2.33
C THR A 46 -18.44 -23.56 -1.90
N PRO A 47 -19.49 -23.64 -1.06
CA PRO A 47 -20.18 -22.45 -0.63
C PRO A 47 -19.26 -21.70 0.35
N LEU A 48 -18.63 -20.63 -0.13
CA LEU A 48 -17.99 -19.68 0.77
C LEU A 48 -19.08 -19.19 1.74
N MET A 49 -18.85 -19.35 3.05
CA MET A 49 -19.89 -19.15 4.06
C MET A 49 -20.32 -17.69 4.20
N PHE A 50 -19.54 -16.75 3.67
CA PHE A 50 -19.76 -15.32 3.87
C PHE A 50 -21.16 -14.86 3.43
N LYS A 51 -21.77 -15.54 2.44
CA LYS A 51 -23.15 -15.24 2.01
C LYS A 51 -24.24 -15.60 3.02
N TYR A 52 -24.00 -16.59 3.87
CA TYR A 52 -24.97 -17.02 4.88
C TYR A 52 -24.93 -16.12 6.11
N VAL A 53 -23.74 -15.59 6.42
CA VAL A 53 -23.52 -14.64 7.52
C VAL A 53 -23.94 -13.23 7.12
N VAL A 54 -23.62 -12.82 5.89
CA VAL A 54 -23.94 -11.50 5.33
C VAL A 54 -24.79 -11.68 4.07
N PRO A 55 -26.11 -11.94 4.23
CA PRO A 55 -27.02 -12.18 3.09
C PRO A 55 -27.16 -10.97 2.18
N LYS A 56 -27.07 -9.77 2.75
CA LYS A 56 -27.11 -8.50 2.02
C LYS A 56 -25.68 -7.99 1.83
N PRO A 57 -25.04 -8.27 0.69
CA PRO A 57 -23.67 -7.86 0.47
C PRO A 57 -23.54 -6.34 0.38
N SER A 58 -22.53 -5.80 1.05
CA SER A 58 -22.09 -4.41 0.93
C SER A 58 -20.74 -4.38 0.22
N ARG A 59 -20.61 -3.57 -0.84
CA ARG A 59 -19.32 -3.37 -1.50
C ARG A 59 -18.44 -2.47 -0.63
N ARG A 60 -17.19 -2.86 -0.42
CA ARG A 60 -16.16 -2.01 0.20
C ARG A 60 -15.40 -1.19 -0.84
N SER A 61 -14.68 -0.17 -0.40
CA SER A 61 -13.81 0.60 -1.30
C SER A 61 -12.72 -0.31 -1.89
N PRO A 62 -12.18 -0.01 -3.09
CA PRO A 62 -11.13 -0.79 -3.72
C PRO A 62 -9.90 -1.03 -2.82
N VAL A 63 -9.46 -0.03 -2.06
CA VAL A 63 -8.35 -0.18 -1.10
C VAL A 63 -8.66 -1.19 0.01
N ILE A 64 -9.88 -1.19 0.56
CA ILE A 64 -10.30 -2.16 1.55
C ILE A 64 -10.37 -3.56 0.93
N ASN A 65 -10.88 -3.70 -0.29
CA ASN A 65 -10.90 -4.99 -0.98
C ASN A 65 -9.50 -5.53 -1.22
N ARG A 66 -8.55 -4.72 -1.72
CA ARG A 66 -7.17 -5.18 -1.95
C ARG A 66 -6.46 -5.60 -0.66
N ALA A 67 -6.60 -4.82 0.42
CA ALA A 67 -6.01 -5.19 1.71
C ALA A 67 -6.65 -6.46 2.31
N TYR A 68 -7.99 -6.60 2.23
CA TYR A 68 -8.66 -7.82 2.68
C TYR A 68 -8.34 -9.02 1.80
N TYR A 69 -8.08 -8.82 0.50
CA TYR A 69 -7.57 -9.87 -0.37
C TYR A 69 -6.20 -10.34 0.10
N GLN A 70 -5.25 -9.42 0.32
CA GLN A 70 -3.94 -9.77 0.87
C GLN A 70 -4.08 -10.54 2.18
N ARG A 71 -4.89 -10.05 3.13
CA ARG A 71 -5.17 -10.72 4.40
C ARG A 71 -5.73 -12.15 4.22
N THR A 72 -6.84 -12.28 3.48
CA THR A 72 -7.57 -13.55 3.33
C THR A 72 -6.77 -14.57 2.54
N GLU A 73 -6.14 -14.13 1.45
CA GLU A 73 -5.37 -14.99 0.56
C GLU A 73 -4.08 -15.49 1.22
N SER A 74 -3.43 -14.66 2.05
CA SER A 74 -2.21 -15.06 2.75
C SER A 74 -2.49 -16.18 3.75
N ILE A 75 -3.53 -16.04 4.58
CA ILE A 75 -3.96 -17.08 5.51
C ILE A 75 -4.32 -18.36 4.76
N ARG A 76 -5.05 -18.24 3.64
CA ARG A 76 -5.40 -19.40 2.79
C ARG A 76 -4.15 -20.11 2.26
N LEU A 77 -3.22 -19.39 1.65
CA LEU A 77 -2.02 -19.96 1.03
C LEU A 77 -1.10 -20.61 2.08
N LEU A 78 -0.98 -20.02 3.27
CA LEU A 78 -0.22 -20.63 4.37
C LEU A 78 -0.91 -21.88 4.91
N LEU A 79 -2.22 -21.82 5.16
CA LEU A 79 -2.99 -22.96 5.65
C LEU A 79 -2.95 -24.13 4.64
N GLU A 80 -3.30 -23.88 3.38
CA GLU A 80 -3.30 -24.90 2.33
C GLU A 80 -1.90 -25.42 2.05
N GLY A 81 -0.90 -24.55 1.99
CA GLY A 81 0.50 -24.93 1.80
C GLY A 81 1.00 -25.85 2.92
N TRP A 82 0.64 -25.57 4.18
CA TRP A 82 1.03 -26.41 5.31
C TRP A 82 0.34 -27.79 5.27
N ILE A 83 -0.94 -27.85 4.89
CA ILE A 83 -1.65 -29.14 4.71
C ILE A 83 -1.04 -29.94 3.56
N ASP A 84 -0.77 -29.30 2.44
CA ASP A 84 -0.18 -29.93 1.26
C ASP A 84 1.26 -30.41 1.55
N GLU A 85 2.00 -29.69 2.41
CA GLU A 85 3.29 -30.14 2.93
C GLU A 85 3.16 -31.39 3.82
N CYS A 86 2.19 -31.43 4.73
CA CYS A 86 1.93 -32.60 5.57
C CYS A 86 1.65 -33.85 4.72
N GLU A 87 0.86 -33.71 3.65
CA GLU A 87 0.61 -34.78 2.68
C GLU A 87 1.89 -35.18 1.93
N ALA A 88 2.69 -34.21 1.47
CA ALA A 88 3.95 -34.47 0.78
C ALA A 88 5.02 -35.15 1.65
N LEU A 89 5.01 -34.87 2.96
CA LEU A 89 5.84 -35.55 3.96
C LEU A 89 5.33 -36.94 4.32
N GLY A 90 4.15 -37.35 3.81
CA GLY A 90 3.56 -38.66 4.06
C GLY A 90 3.07 -38.84 5.49
N LEU A 91 2.57 -37.78 6.12
CA LEU A 91 2.03 -37.87 7.48
C LEU A 91 0.69 -38.62 7.49
N ASP A 92 0.46 -39.45 8.50
CA ASP A 92 -0.82 -40.16 8.65
C ASP A 92 -1.95 -39.21 9.09
N GLN A 93 -1.61 -38.18 9.87
CA GLN A 93 -2.55 -37.18 10.35
C GLN A 93 -1.90 -35.83 10.66
N CYS A 94 -2.71 -34.78 10.62
CA CYS A 94 -2.37 -33.42 11.06
C CYS A 94 -3.61 -32.70 11.58
N ALA A 95 -3.42 -31.62 12.34
CA ALA A 95 -4.52 -30.81 12.85
C ALA A 95 -4.37 -29.32 12.53
N VAL A 96 -5.49 -28.63 12.30
CA VAL A 96 -5.56 -27.17 12.23
C VAL A 96 -6.44 -26.67 13.36
N VAL A 97 -5.99 -25.66 14.08
CA VAL A 97 -6.72 -24.98 15.16
C VAL A 97 -6.85 -23.50 14.80
N SER A 98 -8.08 -23.07 14.52
CA SER A 98 -8.43 -21.70 14.18
C SER A 98 -8.96 -20.97 15.42
N LEU A 99 -8.16 -20.07 15.97
CA LEU A 99 -8.50 -19.27 17.14
C LEU A 99 -9.28 -18.03 16.71
N GLY A 100 -10.39 -17.74 17.40
CA GLY A 100 -11.30 -16.66 17.01
C GLY A 100 -11.82 -16.85 15.59
N CYS A 101 -12.30 -18.06 15.29
CA CYS A 101 -12.65 -18.46 13.93
C CYS A 101 -13.76 -17.61 13.29
N GLY A 102 -14.58 -16.96 14.12
CA GLY A 102 -15.80 -16.27 13.72
C GLY A 102 -16.61 -17.13 12.75
N PHE A 103 -16.85 -16.57 11.57
CA PHE A 103 -17.53 -17.27 10.48
C PHE A 103 -16.62 -17.60 9.29
N ASP A 104 -15.36 -17.88 9.55
CA ASP A 104 -14.42 -18.30 8.51
C ASP A 104 -14.83 -19.67 7.89
N PRO A 105 -14.86 -19.80 6.55
CA PRO A 105 -15.27 -21.01 5.85
C PRO A 105 -14.16 -22.03 5.56
N MET A 106 -12.92 -21.81 6.02
CA MET A 106 -11.76 -22.58 5.57
C MET A 106 -11.90 -24.09 5.76
N PHE A 107 -12.53 -24.58 6.84
CA PHE A 107 -12.83 -26.01 6.98
C PHE A 107 -13.62 -26.57 5.80
N PHE A 108 -14.73 -25.93 5.42
CA PHE A 108 -15.62 -26.40 4.34
C PHE A 108 -14.90 -26.42 3.00
N ARG A 109 -14.03 -25.43 2.76
CA ARG A 109 -13.14 -25.42 1.60
C ARG A 109 -12.20 -26.64 1.62
N GLN A 110 -11.55 -26.91 2.74
CA GLN A 110 -10.67 -28.08 2.87
C GLN A 110 -11.42 -29.41 2.71
N ALA A 111 -12.63 -29.52 3.25
CA ALA A 111 -13.46 -30.71 3.09
C ALA A 111 -13.73 -31.01 1.60
N THR A 112 -14.09 -29.99 0.82
CA THR A 112 -14.27 -30.12 -0.64
C THR A 112 -12.96 -30.48 -1.34
N LEU A 113 -11.87 -29.73 -1.09
CA LEU A 113 -10.57 -29.96 -1.75
C LEU A 113 -10.05 -31.38 -1.54
N ARG A 114 -10.12 -31.86 -0.30
CA ARG A 114 -9.58 -33.16 0.11
C ARG A 114 -10.38 -34.32 -0.45
N LYS A 115 -11.71 -34.17 -0.54
CA LYS A 115 -12.59 -35.15 -1.21
C LYS A 115 -12.23 -35.34 -2.68
N HIS A 116 -11.84 -34.26 -3.37
CA HIS A 116 -11.44 -34.33 -4.78
C HIS A 116 -9.99 -34.81 -4.99
N ARG A 117 -9.07 -34.48 -4.07
CA ARG A 117 -7.65 -34.86 -4.18
C ARG A 117 -7.33 -36.29 -3.74
N ASN A 118 -8.30 -37.02 -3.16
CA ASN A 118 -8.08 -38.32 -2.52
C ASN A 118 -6.92 -38.26 -1.50
N SER A 119 -6.90 -37.21 -0.68
CA SER A 119 -5.87 -36.99 0.34
C SER A 119 -5.76 -38.17 1.31
N ARG A 120 -4.54 -38.57 1.64
CA ARG A 120 -4.25 -39.73 2.51
C ARG A 120 -4.04 -39.32 3.95
N THR A 121 -3.45 -38.15 4.20
CA THR A 121 -3.22 -37.61 5.54
C THR A 121 -4.55 -37.24 6.17
N ARG A 122 -4.95 -37.81 7.30
CA ARG A 122 -6.20 -37.42 8.00
C ARG A 122 -6.07 -36.00 8.56
N LEU A 123 -7.08 -35.16 8.32
CA LEU A 123 -7.10 -33.78 8.84
C LEU A 123 -8.16 -33.66 9.94
N LYS A 124 -7.73 -33.21 11.12
CA LYS A 124 -8.63 -32.69 12.16
C LYS A 124 -8.65 -31.17 12.08
N TYR A 125 -9.82 -30.55 11.96
CA TYR A 125 -9.94 -29.09 11.96
C TYR A 125 -10.77 -28.64 13.17
N VAL A 126 -10.27 -27.69 13.94
CA VAL A 126 -10.89 -27.20 15.17
C VAL A 126 -11.10 -25.69 15.06
N ASP A 127 -12.34 -25.26 15.07
CA ASP A 127 -12.76 -23.86 15.14
C ASP A 127 -13.06 -23.50 16.60
N ILE A 128 -12.46 -22.42 17.09
CA ILE A 128 -12.61 -21.95 18.47
C ILE A 128 -13.03 -20.48 18.47
N ASP A 129 -14.10 -20.16 19.18
CA ASP A 129 -14.54 -18.78 19.41
C ASP A 129 -15.40 -18.71 20.68
N TYR A 130 -15.88 -17.51 21.04
CA TYR A 130 -16.84 -17.34 22.12
C TYR A 130 -18.07 -18.25 21.96
N PRO A 131 -18.63 -18.79 23.06
CA PRO A 131 -19.81 -19.66 23.02
C PRO A 131 -20.98 -19.09 22.22
N SER A 132 -21.21 -17.77 22.28
CA SER A 132 -22.25 -17.07 21.51
C SER A 132 -22.02 -17.16 20.00
N LEU A 133 -20.80 -16.96 19.52
CA LEU A 133 -20.46 -17.04 18.09
C LEU A 133 -20.49 -18.49 17.58
N ILE A 134 -20.06 -19.45 18.40
CA ILE A 134 -20.16 -20.88 18.07
C ILE A 134 -21.61 -21.33 17.99
N LEU A 135 -22.49 -20.86 18.90
CA LEU A 135 -23.92 -21.12 18.83
C LEU A 135 -24.52 -20.66 17.49
N GLU A 136 -24.21 -19.43 17.06
CA GLU A 136 -24.66 -18.89 15.77
C GLU A 136 -24.08 -19.69 14.59
N ARG A 137 -22.81 -20.07 14.65
CA ARG A 137 -22.14 -20.89 13.63
C ARG A 137 -22.82 -22.25 13.48
N LEU A 138 -23.04 -22.96 14.59
CA LEU A 138 -23.73 -24.25 14.60
C LEU A 138 -25.17 -24.10 14.11
N TYR A 139 -25.87 -23.01 14.46
CA TYR A 139 -27.21 -22.74 13.91
C TYR A 139 -27.17 -22.62 12.38
N MET A 140 -26.22 -21.87 11.80
CA MET A 140 -26.10 -21.75 10.35
C MET A 140 -25.78 -23.08 9.68
N ILE A 141 -24.81 -23.82 10.22
CA ILE A 141 -24.43 -25.15 9.70
C ILE A 141 -25.65 -26.08 9.67
N ARG A 142 -26.44 -26.12 10.75
CA ARG A 142 -27.65 -26.97 10.84
C ARG A 142 -28.70 -26.64 9.79
N ASN A 143 -28.86 -25.37 9.46
CA ASN A 143 -29.90 -24.91 8.55
C ASN A 143 -29.48 -24.94 7.07
N GLU A 144 -28.20 -25.08 6.75
CA GLU A 144 -27.71 -25.08 5.37
C GLU A 144 -27.32 -26.48 4.89
N ALA A 145 -28.10 -27.05 3.97
CA ALA A 145 -27.92 -28.41 3.49
C ALA A 145 -26.55 -28.66 2.84
N THR A 146 -26.00 -27.66 2.15
CA THR A 146 -24.70 -27.76 1.49
C THR A 146 -23.55 -27.88 2.49
N LEU A 147 -23.62 -27.17 3.63
CA LEU A 147 -22.61 -27.26 4.70
C LEU A 147 -22.70 -28.61 5.41
N ARG A 148 -23.92 -29.08 5.71
CA ARG A 148 -24.17 -30.39 6.32
C ARG A 148 -23.62 -31.55 5.49
N ALA A 149 -23.70 -31.44 4.16
CA ALA A 149 -23.20 -32.48 3.26
C ALA A 149 -21.65 -32.63 3.26
N LEU A 150 -20.93 -31.65 3.83
CA LEU A 150 -19.47 -31.65 3.93
C LEU A 150 -18.95 -32.18 5.27
N LEU A 151 -19.83 -32.36 6.26
CA LEU A 151 -19.47 -32.89 7.57
C LEU A 151 -19.65 -34.42 7.61
N PRO A 152 -18.78 -35.14 8.34
CA PRO A 152 -18.95 -36.58 8.54
C PRO A 152 -20.20 -36.88 9.37
N GLU A 153 -20.49 -36.03 10.34
CA GLU A 153 -21.64 -36.09 11.23
C GLU A 153 -22.24 -34.69 11.37
N ASN A 154 -23.56 -34.60 11.56
CA ASN A 154 -24.25 -33.31 11.62
C ASN A 154 -24.54 -32.90 13.06
N PRO A 155 -24.31 -31.62 13.43
CA PRO A 155 -24.71 -31.12 14.74
C PRO A 155 -26.23 -31.22 14.95
N SER A 156 -26.61 -31.67 16.14
CA SER A 156 -27.96 -31.75 16.66
C SER A 156 -28.42 -30.42 17.27
N ARG A 157 -29.66 -30.36 17.77
CA ARG A 157 -30.15 -29.16 18.49
C ARG A 157 -29.51 -28.98 19.87
N ASP A 158 -28.99 -30.06 20.44
CA ASP A 158 -28.38 -30.07 21.77
C ASP A 158 -26.91 -29.58 21.73
N ASP A 159 -26.32 -29.55 20.53
CA ASP A 159 -25.02 -28.93 20.28
C ASP A 159 -25.17 -27.40 20.24
N VAL A 160 -24.95 -26.78 21.39
CA VAL A 160 -25.10 -25.34 21.62
C VAL A 160 -23.74 -24.66 21.74
N GLU A 161 -22.87 -25.20 22.59
CA GLU A 161 -21.55 -24.60 22.91
C GLU A 161 -20.38 -25.39 22.32
N ALA A 162 -20.59 -26.64 21.91
CA ALA A 162 -19.57 -27.44 21.28
C ALA A 162 -20.19 -28.44 20.30
N PHE A 163 -19.41 -28.84 19.30
CA PHE A 163 -19.69 -29.96 18.41
C PHE A 163 -18.35 -30.62 18.08
N VAL A 164 -18.25 -31.94 18.23
CA VAL A 164 -17.00 -32.68 17.96
C VAL A 164 -17.33 -33.90 17.10
N SER A 165 -16.67 -34.02 15.96
CA SER A 165 -16.72 -35.15 15.04
C SER A 165 -15.31 -35.57 14.63
N ASP A 166 -15.16 -36.66 13.87
CA ASP A 166 -13.85 -37.19 13.47
C ASP A 166 -12.94 -36.16 12.77
N SER A 167 -13.46 -35.40 11.80
CA SER A 167 -12.66 -34.44 11.01
C SER A 167 -12.87 -32.98 11.40
N TYR A 168 -13.92 -32.65 12.16
CA TYR A 168 -14.28 -31.28 12.50
C TYR A 168 -14.72 -31.12 13.95
N ALA A 169 -14.29 -30.05 14.60
CA ALA A 169 -14.82 -29.60 15.88
C ALA A 169 -15.08 -28.09 15.88
N CYS A 170 -16.17 -27.67 16.53
CA CYS A 170 -16.46 -26.29 16.92
C CYS A 170 -16.47 -26.23 18.44
N LEU A 171 -15.69 -25.35 19.05
CA LEU A 171 -15.57 -25.24 20.50
C LEU A 171 -15.83 -23.81 20.96
N GLY A 172 -16.89 -23.61 21.73
CA GLY A 172 -17.26 -22.36 22.39
C GLY A 172 -16.40 -22.13 23.61
N ILE A 173 -15.25 -21.48 23.45
CA ILE A 173 -14.23 -21.31 24.49
C ILE A 173 -13.74 -19.86 24.48
N ASP A 174 -13.78 -19.24 25.65
CA ASP A 174 -13.04 -18.01 25.89
C ASP A 174 -11.53 -18.34 25.99
N LEU A 175 -10.71 -17.75 25.11
CA LEU A 175 -9.28 -18.04 25.03
C LEU A 175 -8.51 -17.69 26.32
N ARG A 176 -9.10 -16.89 27.23
CA ARG A 176 -8.56 -16.64 28.58
C ARG A 176 -8.64 -17.87 29.50
N GLN A 177 -9.49 -18.84 29.16
CA GLN A 177 -9.78 -20.04 29.96
C GLN A 177 -8.99 -21.25 29.44
N LEU A 178 -7.67 -21.27 29.68
CA LEU A 178 -6.77 -22.29 29.12
C LEU A 178 -7.08 -23.74 29.54
N ASP A 179 -7.65 -23.95 30.73
CA ASP A 179 -8.09 -25.29 31.18
C ASP A 179 -9.23 -25.82 30.30
N GLN A 180 -10.15 -24.95 29.89
CA GLN A 180 -11.25 -25.31 28.98
C GLN A 180 -10.71 -25.56 27.58
N LEU A 181 -9.76 -24.73 27.11
CA LEU A 181 -9.06 -24.92 25.84
C LEU A 181 -8.37 -26.28 25.79
N GLN A 182 -7.61 -26.64 26.82
CA GLN A 182 -6.96 -27.94 26.93
C GLN A 182 -7.96 -29.08 26.84
N LYS A 183 -9.01 -29.04 27.69
CA LYS A 183 -10.04 -30.08 27.72
C LYS A 183 -10.73 -30.24 26.35
N GLY A 184 -11.10 -29.14 25.72
CA GLY A 184 -11.76 -29.16 24.41
C GLY A 184 -10.87 -29.72 23.30
N LEU A 185 -9.58 -29.38 23.29
CA LEU A 185 -8.61 -29.95 22.34
C LEU A 185 -8.41 -31.45 22.57
N GLU A 186 -8.32 -31.89 23.82
CA GLU A 186 -8.19 -33.32 24.16
C GLU A 186 -9.44 -34.12 23.75
N GLU A 187 -10.64 -33.58 23.97
CA GLU A 187 -11.91 -34.14 23.49
C GLU A 187 -11.98 -34.19 21.96
N ALA A 188 -11.40 -33.19 21.28
CA ALA A 188 -11.24 -33.18 19.83
C ALA A 188 -10.14 -34.14 19.31
N GLY A 189 -9.41 -34.81 20.20
CA GLY A 189 -8.36 -35.77 19.85
C GLY A 189 -6.96 -35.16 19.71
N ILE A 190 -6.77 -33.89 20.07
CA ILE A 190 -5.50 -33.16 19.99
C ILE A 190 -4.83 -33.15 21.36
N LYS A 191 -3.86 -34.06 21.55
CA LYS A 191 -3.15 -34.27 22.81
C LYS A 191 -1.66 -33.92 22.68
N LYS A 192 -1.09 -33.31 23.72
CA LYS A 192 0.35 -32.98 23.79
C LYS A 192 1.22 -34.24 23.83
N ASP A 193 0.83 -35.20 24.67
CA ASP A 193 1.57 -36.44 24.90
C ASP A 193 0.88 -37.63 24.21
N SER A 194 0.95 -37.66 22.87
CA SER A 194 0.43 -38.77 22.06
C SER A 194 1.58 -39.65 21.53
N SER A 195 1.38 -40.97 21.50
CA SER A 195 2.28 -41.88 20.78
C SER A 195 2.15 -41.75 19.27
N GLU A 196 1.03 -41.22 18.78
CA GLU A 196 0.80 -40.96 17.36
C GLU A 196 1.23 -39.54 17.02
N ARG A 197 2.13 -39.42 16.04
CA ARG A 197 2.61 -38.13 15.53
C ARG A 197 1.46 -37.36 14.88
N MET A 198 1.20 -36.13 15.35
CA MET A 198 0.21 -35.23 14.77
C MET A 198 0.70 -33.78 14.88
N PRO A 199 1.38 -33.26 13.85
CA PRO A 199 1.72 -31.85 13.79
C PRO A 199 0.46 -30.98 13.79
N ILE A 200 0.56 -29.78 14.37
CA ILE A 200 -0.56 -28.86 14.47
C ILE A 200 -0.23 -27.50 13.84
N LEU A 201 -1.19 -26.93 13.14
CA LEU A 201 -1.17 -25.54 12.68
C LEU A 201 -2.17 -24.73 13.49
N VAL A 202 -1.70 -23.70 14.18
CA VAL A 202 -2.52 -22.76 14.93
C VAL A 202 -2.61 -21.47 14.14
N ILE A 203 -3.82 -20.94 13.96
CA ILE A 203 -4.07 -19.69 13.22
C ILE A 203 -4.77 -18.71 14.13
N SER A 204 -4.25 -17.49 14.21
CA SER A 204 -4.89 -16.34 14.84
C SER A 204 -4.90 -15.18 13.85
N GLU A 205 -6.08 -14.83 13.35
CA GLU A 205 -6.28 -13.79 12.33
C GLU A 205 -6.98 -12.56 12.93
N VAL A 206 -6.22 -11.65 13.54
CA VAL A 206 -6.69 -10.45 14.26
C VAL A 206 -7.60 -10.82 15.43
N VAL A 207 -7.05 -11.61 16.37
CA VAL A 207 -7.79 -12.16 17.52
C VAL A 207 -7.07 -11.82 18.83
N LEU A 208 -5.81 -12.25 18.97
CA LEU A 208 -5.03 -11.99 20.18
C LEU A 208 -4.74 -10.50 20.40
N ALA A 209 -4.83 -9.68 19.36
CA ALA A 209 -4.73 -8.23 19.40
C ALA A 209 -5.72 -7.57 20.38
N TYR A 210 -6.85 -8.21 20.68
CA TYR A 210 -7.88 -7.69 21.58
C TYR A 210 -7.71 -8.13 23.05
N LEU A 211 -6.84 -9.12 23.32
CA LEU A 211 -6.56 -9.60 24.67
C LEU A 211 -5.48 -8.76 25.34
N GLU A 212 -5.44 -8.74 26.67
CA GLU A 212 -4.28 -8.16 27.36
C GLU A 212 -3.01 -8.92 26.96
N ALA A 213 -1.85 -8.25 27.00
CA ALA A 213 -0.58 -8.85 26.59
C ALA A 213 -0.29 -10.18 27.31
N GLY A 214 -0.49 -10.23 28.62
CA GLY A 214 -0.30 -11.44 29.41
C GLY A 214 -1.30 -12.57 29.09
N GLU A 215 -2.54 -12.23 28.71
CA GLU A 215 -3.55 -13.23 28.30
C GLU A 215 -3.20 -13.82 26.94
N SER A 216 -2.83 -12.98 25.97
CA SER A 216 -2.39 -13.43 24.65
C SER A 216 -1.07 -14.20 24.69
N ASP A 217 -0.13 -13.82 25.56
CA ASP A 217 1.11 -14.57 25.82
C ASP A 217 0.80 -15.98 26.32
N ALA A 218 -0.14 -16.10 27.26
CA ALA A 218 -0.52 -17.39 27.83
C ALA A 218 -1.07 -18.34 26.76
N VAL A 219 -1.84 -17.83 25.78
CA VAL A 219 -2.31 -18.63 24.63
C VAL A 219 -1.16 -19.05 23.72
N ILE A 220 -0.24 -18.15 23.38
CA ILE A 220 0.93 -18.46 22.53
C ILE A 220 1.83 -19.51 23.22
N GLN A 221 2.09 -19.34 24.52
CA GLN A 221 2.88 -20.27 25.32
C GLN A 221 2.18 -21.62 25.51
N PHE A 222 0.85 -21.64 25.61
CA PHE A 222 0.07 -22.87 25.69
C PHE A 222 0.30 -23.76 24.46
N PHE A 223 0.28 -23.17 23.25
CA PHE A 223 0.50 -23.91 22.01
C PHE A 223 1.97 -24.30 21.77
N ALA A 224 2.93 -23.59 22.36
CA ALA A 224 4.35 -23.96 22.32
C ALA A 224 4.64 -25.33 22.96
N GLN A 225 3.72 -25.84 23.78
CA GLN A 225 3.84 -27.14 24.45
C GLN A 225 3.45 -28.34 23.55
N TYR A 226 2.88 -28.10 22.37
CA TYR A 226 2.53 -29.16 21.43
C TYR A 226 3.73 -29.53 20.54
N PRO A 227 3.97 -30.83 20.31
CA PRO A 227 5.05 -31.26 19.44
C PRO A 227 4.78 -30.87 17.98
N GLU A 228 5.79 -30.31 17.32
CA GLU A 228 5.73 -29.93 15.90
C GLU A 228 4.58 -28.95 15.59
N ALA A 229 4.41 -27.93 16.44
CA ALA A 229 3.44 -26.88 16.23
C ALA A 229 3.98 -25.79 15.28
N THR A 230 3.11 -25.29 14.41
CA THR A 230 3.29 -24.07 13.61
C THR A 230 2.23 -23.05 14.02
N PHE A 231 2.61 -21.82 14.31
CA PHE A 231 1.69 -20.73 14.64
C PHE A 231 1.72 -19.67 13.54
N VAL A 232 0.57 -19.33 12.98
CA VAL A 232 0.38 -18.22 12.04
C VAL A 232 -0.42 -17.13 12.72
N LEU A 233 0.21 -15.98 12.98
CA LEU A 233 -0.41 -14.80 13.59
C LEU A 233 -0.49 -13.68 12.56
N HIS A 234 -1.67 -13.09 12.35
CA HIS A 234 -1.86 -11.89 11.53
C HIS A 234 -2.49 -10.77 12.36
N GLU A 235 -1.75 -9.69 12.62
CA GLU A 235 -2.19 -8.57 13.46
C GLU A 235 -1.61 -7.22 12.99
N GLN A 236 -2.02 -6.14 13.66
CA GLN A 236 -1.48 -4.80 13.49
C GLN A 236 -0.11 -4.65 14.15
N CYS A 237 0.74 -3.79 13.60
CA CYS A 237 1.97 -3.32 14.21
C CYS A 237 2.09 -1.80 14.05
N ILE A 238 3.03 -1.20 14.78
CA ILE A 238 3.48 0.18 14.60
C ILE A 238 4.94 0.12 14.12
N PRO A 239 5.21 0.37 12.83
CA PRO A 239 6.57 0.50 12.33
C PRO A 239 7.27 1.69 12.97
N ASP A 240 8.59 1.60 13.10
CA ASP A 240 9.43 2.74 13.48
C ASP A 240 9.29 3.84 12.40
N PHE A 241 9.16 5.10 12.86
CA PHE A 241 8.98 6.27 11.99
C PHE A 241 9.96 7.43 12.30
N ASP A 242 10.42 7.51 13.55
CA ASP A 242 11.34 8.55 14.03
C ASP A 242 12.41 7.93 14.95
N GLU A 243 13.66 8.37 14.79
CA GLU A 243 14.82 7.93 15.58
C GLU A 243 14.72 8.37 17.05
N ALA A 244 14.01 9.47 17.34
CA ALA A 244 13.93 10.04 18.68
C ALA A 244 12.99 9.27 19.63
N GLN A 245 12.19 8.31 19.12
CA GLN A 245 11.20 7.52 19.88
C GLN A 245 10.33 8.36 20.85
N GLU A 246 10.08 9.64 20.56
CA GLU A 246 9.14 10.41 21.36
C GLU A 246 7.73 9.87 21.08
N SER A 247 7.05 9.42 22.13
CA SER A 247 5.73 8.78 22.04
C SER A 247 4.64 9.67 21.40
N SER A 248 4.91 10.97 21.22
CA SER A 248 4.04 11.93 20.55
C SER A 248 4.16 11.93 19.02
N ASN A 249 5.20 11.37 18.41
CA ASN A 249 5.47 11.47 16.98
C ASN A 249 5.11 10.18 16.21
N LEU A 250 3.87 9.70 16.39
CA LEU A 250 3.37 8.56 15.62
C LEU A 250 3.07 8.97 14.19
N HIS A 251 3.34 8.08 13.24
CA HIS A 251 2.88 8.25 11.87
C HIS A 251 1.35 8.45 11.84
N PRO A 252 0.81 9.40 11.05
CA PRO A 252 -0.62 9.73 11.07
C PRO A 252 -1.60 8.58 10.82
N PHE A 253 -1.18 7.56 10.08
CA PHE A 253 -1.95 6.32 9.96
C PHE A 253 -2.18 5.64 11.33
N ALA A 254 -1.13 5.48 12.13
CA ALA A 254 -1.21 4.88 13.46
C ALA A 254 -2.13 5.68 14.38
N LEU A 255 -1.95 7.00 14.42
CA LEU A 255 -2.76 7.89 15.25
C LEU A 255 -4.25 7.79 14.88
N THR A 256 -4.55 7.72 13.58
CA THR A 256 -5.93 7.58 13.10
C THR A 256 -6.51 6.20 13.41
N MET A 257 -5.70 5.14 13.30
CA MET A 257 -6.06 3.78 13.69
C MET A 257 -6.38 3.70 15.19
N PHE A 258 -5.53 4.24 16.08
CA PHE A 258 -5.78 4.24 17.52
C PHE A 258 -7.09 4.97 17.87
N ARG A 259 -7.28 6.18 17.32
CA ARG A 259 -8.52 6.94 17.50
C ARG A 259 -9.76 6.17 17.04
N HIS A 260 -9.66 5.34 16.00
CA HIS A 260 -10.77 4.51 15.54
C HIS A 260 -11.11 3.43 16.57
N PHE A 261 -10.13 2.63 16.98
CA PHE A 261 -10.35 1.50 17.90
C PHE A 261 -10.76 1.96 19.32
N GLU A 262 -10.30 3.13 19.76
CA GLU A 262 -10.81 3.78 20.98
C GLU A 262 -12.29 4.14 20.85
N ARG A 263 -12.69 4.79 19.75
CA ARG A 263 -14.08 5.20 19.52
C ARG A 263 -15.04 4.01 19.38
N THR A 264 -14.58 2.89 18.84
CA THR A 264 -15.38 1.66 18.70
C THR A 264 -15.39 0.80 19.95
N MET A 265 -14.69 1.21 21.02
CA MET A 265 -14.55 0.45 22.27
C MET A 265 -13.95 -0.95 22.08
N THR A 266 -13.04 -1.09 21.11
CA THR A 266 -12.34 -2.34 20.78
C THR A 266 -10.83 -2.07 20.72
N PRO A 267 -10.20 -1.62 21.81
CA PRO A 267 -8.79 -1.23 21.79
C PRO A 267 -7.88 -2.40 21.39
N LEU A 268 -6.82 -2.09 20.65
CA LEU A 268 -5.75 -3.04 20.32
C LEU A 268 -4.81 -3.13 21.53
N LYS A 269 -5.13 -4.03 22.45
CA LYS A 269 -4.50 -4.10 23.78
C LYS A 269 -3.06 -4.62 23.72
N THR A 270 -2.83 -5.70 22.99
CA THR A 270 -1.50 -6.28 22.77
C THR A 270 -0.50 -5.28 22.16
N LEU A 271 -0.99 -4.36 21.34
CA LEU A 271 -0.19 -3.33 20.65
C LEU A 271 0.42 -2.29 21.61
N GLN A 272 -0.05 -2.24 22.87
CA GLN A 272 0.53 -1.36 23.89
C GLN A 272 1.93 -1.85 24.32
N GLU A 273 2.14 -3.17 24.36
CA GLU A 273 3.39 -3.82 24.79
C GLU A 273 4.24 -4.31 23.62
N TYR A 274 3.63 -4.89 22.59
CA TYR A 274 4.32 -5.39 21.40
C TYR A 274 3.96 -4.53 20.20
N ARG A 275 4.86 -3.63 19.80
CA ARG A 275 4.58 -2.62 18.76
C ARG A 275 5.19 -3.01 17.42
N SER A 276 6.45 -3.38 17.43
CA SER A 276 7.25 -3.61 16.22
C SER A 276 7.23 -5.08 15.81
N LEU A 277 7.65 -5.36 14.57
CA LEU A 277 7.84 -6.74 14.12
C LEU A 277 8.88 -7.48 14.99
N LYS A 278 9.89 -6.75 15.45
CA LYS A 278 10.93 -7.26 16.35
C LYS A 278 10.36 -7.69 17.69
N ASP A 279 9.47 -6.89 18.28
CA ASP A 279 8.82 -7.21 19.55
C ASP A 279 8.05 -8.53 19.44
N HIS A 280 7.32 -8.74 18.34
CA HIS A 280 6.60 -9.99 18.09
C HIS A 280 7.54 -11.18 17.88
N ARG A 281 8.65 -11.03 17.15
CA ARG A 281 9.67 -12.09 17.02
C ARG A 281 10.22 -12.48 18.39
N ASP A 282 10.68 -11.50 19.16
CA ASP A 282 11.30 -11.70 20.47
C ASP A 282 10.30 -12.29 21.47
N ARG A 283 9.03 -11.90 21.36
CA ARG A 283 7.90 -12.48 22.10
C ARG A 283 7.74 -13.97 21.82
N PHE A 284 7.65 -14.39 20.56
CA PHE A 284 7.54 -15.82 20.21
C PHE A 284 8.74 -16.62 20.74
N GLU A 285 9.96 -16.10 20.56
CA GLU A 285 11.18 -16.74 21.08
C GLU A 285 11.12 -16.92 22.61
N THR A 286 10.76 -15.86 23.33
CA THR A 286 10.63 -15.89 24.80
C THR A 286 9.56 -16.87 25.29
N LEU A 287 8.48 -17.04 24.52
CA LEU A 287 7.37 -17.93 24.85
C LEU A 287 7.58 -19.39 24.41
N GLY A 288 8.79 -19.76 24.00
CA GLY A 288 9.18 -21.16 23.75
C GLY A 288 9.13 -21.59 22.28
N TRP A 289 9.03 -20.66 21.33
CA TRP A 289 9.06 -20.97 19.90
C TRP A 289 10.48 -20.85 19.36
N GLY A 290 11.04 -21.95 18.87
CA GLY A 290 12.45 -22.00 18.46
C GLY A 290 12.75 -21.36 17.10
N ALA A 291 11.74 -21.13 16.28
CA ALA A 291 11.86 -20.37 15.04
C ALA A 291 10.68 -19.41 14.89
N CYS A 292 10.93 -18.17 14.44
CA CYS A 292 9.89 -17.20 14.12
C CYS A 292 10.34 -16.29 12.98
N ASP A 293 9.53 -16.21 11.92
CA ASP A 293 9.68 -15.26 10.82
C ASP A 293 8.49 -14.28 10.86
N VAL A 294 8.76 -12.97 10.84
CA VAL A 294 7.73 -11.91 10.91
C VAL A 294 7.89 -10.96 9.74
N LEU A 295 6.86 -10.83 8.90
CA LEU A 295 6.85 -10.04 7.68
C LEU A 295 5.69 -9.06 7.69
N ASN A 296 5.91 -7.82 7.24
CA ASN A 296 4.80 -6.93 6.95
C ASN A 296 3.99 -7.41 5.72
N MET A 297 2.78 -6.88 5.58
CA MET A 297 1.86 -7.27 4.52
C MET A 297 2.29 -6.82 3.12
N ASN A 298 3.15 -5.81 2.98
CA ASN A 298 3.73 -5.43 1.67
C ASN A 298 4.62 -6.56 1.11
N LEU A 299 5.51 -7.14 1.92
CA LEU A 299 6.33 -8.29 1.49
C LEU A 299 5.49 -9.54 1.25
N ILE A 300 4.50 -9.80 2.10
CA ILE A 300 3.56 -10.90 1.90
C ILE A 300 2.80 -10.73 0.58
N SER A 301 2.37 -9.51 0.26
CA SER A 301 1.71 -9.20 -1.01
C SER A 301 2.60 -9.56 -2.19
N ASP A 302 3.82 -9.01 -2.24
CA ASP A 302 4.74 -9.11 -3.37
C ASP A 302 5.34 -10.50 -3.57
N TYR A 303 5.47 -11.28 -2.50
CA TYR A 303 6.18 -12.57 -2.54
C TYR A 303 5.33 -13.79 -2.20
N LEU A 304 4.11 -13.63 -1.67
CA LEU A 304 3.20 -14.75 -1.42
C LEU A 304 1.94 -14.66 -2.28
N THR A 305 1.17 -13.57 -2.18
CA THR A 305 -0.16 -13.50 -2.84
C THR A 305 -0.10 -13.10 -4.30
N MET A 306 0.87 -12.24 -4.69
CA MET A 306 1.05 -11.75 -6.05
C MET A 306 2.50 -11.87 -6.54
N PRO A 307 3.14 -13.06 -6.49
CA PRO A 307 4.57 -13.21 -6.79
C PRO A 307 4.96 -13.00 -8.26
N THR A 308 4.00 -12.84 -9.17
CA THR A 308 4.24 -12.70 -10.61
C THR A 308 3.37 -11.61 -11.23
N ALA A 309 3.82 -11.04 -12.35
CA ALA A 309 3.06 -10.05 -13.12
C ALA A 309 1.65 -10.56 -13.52
N ALA A 310 1.48 -11.86 -13.75
CA ALA A 310 0.17 -12.45 -14.05
C ALA A 310 -0.81 -12.35 -12.88
N HIS A 311 -0.34 -12.57 -11.64
CA HIS A 311 -1.17 -12.40 -10.44
C HIS A 311 -1.55 -10.93 -10.24
N HIS A 312 -0.57 -10.01 -10.36
CA HIS A 312 -0.81 -8.57 -10.29
C HIS A 312 -1.81 -8.11 -11.34
N HIS A 313 -1.66 -8.56 -12.60
CA HIS A 313 -2.58 -8.23 -13.67
C HIS A 313 -3.99 -8.72 -13.37
N ARG A 314 -4.16 -9.99 -12.96
CA ARG A 314 -5.47 -10.55 -12.59
C ARG A 314 -6.17 -9.68 -11.55
N VAL A 315 -5.49 -9.38 -10.43
CA VAL A 315 -6.07 -8.60 -9.33
C VAL A 315 -6.34 -7.16 -9.75
N SER A 316 -5.47 -6.57 -10.56
CA SER A 316 -5.60 -5.19 -11.04
C SER A 316 -6.77 -4.98 -11.99
N MET A 317 -7.20 -6.04 -12.68
CA MET A 317 -8.32 -5.99 -13.62
C MET A 317 -9.69 -6.25 -12.96
N LEU A 318 -9.75 -6.60 -11.67
CA LEU A 318 -11.02 -6.88 -10.98
C LEU A 318 -11.86 -5.63 -10.75
N GLU A 319 -11.21 -4.51 -10.42
CA GLU A 319 -11.85 -3.22 -10.27
C GLU A 319 -10.86 -2.06 -10.43
N PRO A 320 -11.32 -0.86 -10.86
CA PRO A 320 -10.49 0.33 -10.85
C PRO A 320 -9.96 0.64 -9.45
N PHE A 321 -8.66 0.88 -9.35
CA PHE A 321 -7.96 1.13 -8.09
C PHE A 321 -6.94 2.23 -8.29
N ASP A 322 -6.84 3.20 -7.38
CA ASP A 322 -5.76 4.17 -7.44
C ASP A 322 -5.18 4.60 -6.09
N GLU A 323 -5.71 4.13 -4.98
CA GLU A 323 -5.26 4.43 -3.61
C GLU A 323 -4.01 3.62 -3.19
N HIS A 324 -2.96 3.58 -4.03
CA HIS A 324 -1.73 2.83 -3.77
C HIS A 324 -1.00 3.34 -2.52
N ASP A 325 -0.98 4.66 -2.32
CA ASP A 325 -0.43 5.30 -1.12
C ASP A 325 -1.03 4.71 0.16
N GLU A 326 -2.34 4.52 0.18
CA GLU A 326 -3.03 3.98 1.34
C GLU A 326 -2.80 2.47 1.49
N LEU A 327 -2.81 1.71 0.38
CA LEU A 327 -2.54 0.28 0.40
C LEU A 327 -1.16 -0.05 0.97
N TYR A 328 -0.12 0.69 0.57
CA TYR A 328 1.24 0.48 1.06
C TYR A 328 1.40 0.86 2.53
N TRP A 329 0.69 1.89 3.02
CA TRP A 329 0.61 2.14 4.46
C TRP A 329 -0.06 1.00 5.20
N ILE A 330 -1.25 0.57 4.78
CA ILE A 330 -1.94 -0.58 5.39
C ILE A 330 -1.00 -1.79 5.43
N GLY A 331 -0.28 -2.04 4.35
CA GLY A 331 0.67 -3.13 4.26
C GLY A 331 1.86 -3.02 5.22
N ALA A 332 2.25 -1.80 5.62
CA ALA A 332 3.31 -1.57 6.60
C ALA A 332 2.82 -1.69 8.06
N PHE A 333 1.56 -1.33 8.35
CA PHE A 333 0.96 -1.38 9.69
C PHE A 333 0.31 -2.72 10.07
N TYR A 334 0.47 -3.74 9.23
CA TYR A 334 -0.01 -5.09 9.48
C TYR A 334 1.07 -6.10 9.13
N PHE A 335 1.07 -7.25 9.80
CA PHE A 335 2.09 -8.28 9.61
C PHE A 335 1.53 -9.70 9.65
N ILE A 336 2.34 -10.66 9.21
CA ILE A 336 2.19 -12.09 9.48
C ILE A 336 3.44 -12.59 10.18
N ALA A 337 3.27 -13.23 11.33
CA ALA A 337 4.30 -14.04 11.96
C ALA A 337 4.02 -15.53 11.73
N VAL A 338 5.06 -16.28 11.37
CA VAL A 338 5.04 -17.75 11.30
C VAL A 338 6.09 -18.28 12.26
N ALA A 339 5.63 -18.88 13.36
CA ALA A 339 6.48 -19.46 14.40
C ALA A 339 6.40 -20.99 14.38
N MET A 340 7.50 -21.66 14.73
CA MET A 340 7.60 -23.12 14.78
C MET A 340 8.32 -23.58 16.04
N THR A 341 7.84 -24.63 16.68
CA THR A 341 8.54 -25.30 17.79
C THR A 341 9.73 -26.10 17.26
N THR A 342 10.90 -26.03 17.90
CA THR A 342 12.07 -26.84 17.55
C THR A 342 12.28 -27.94 18.59
N HIS A 343 11.64 -29.10 18.43
CA HIS A 343 11.96 -30.24 19.28
C HIS A 343 13.19 -30.98 18.73
N HIS A 344 14.38 -30.61 19.22
CA HIS A 344 15.56 -31.48 19.12
C HIS A 344 15.38 -32.65 20.09
N SER A 345 14.88 -33.78 19.60
CA SER A 345 15.07 -35.05 20.31
C SER A 345 16.50 -35.55 20.04
N PRO A 346 17.40 -35.62 21.04
CA PRO A 346 18.82 -35.93 20.82
C PRO A 346 19.10 -37.39 20.41
N THR A 347 18.08 -38.24 20.29
CA THR A 347 18.25 -39.70 20.33
C THR A 347 17.59 -40.50 19.21
N THR A 348 17.09 -39.89 18.13
CA THR A 348 16.54 -40.67 17.01
C THR A 348 17.09 -40.19 15.66
N SER A 349 17.90 -41.05 15.05
CA SER A 349 18.40 -40.98 13.67
C SER A 349 17.30 -41.21 12.61
N SER A 350 16.04 -40.79 12.86
CA SER A 350 14.95 -40.90 11.89
C SER A 350 14.75 -39.59 11.14
N SER A 351 14.77 -39.69 9.82
CA SER A 351 14.73 -38.62 8.80
C SER A 351 13.40 -37.86 8.66
N THR A 352 12.54 -37.82 9.68
CA THR A 352 11.22 -37.21 9.57
C THR A 352 11.31 -35.71 9.84
N LYS A 353 11.26 -34.91 8.76
CA LYS A 353 11.22 -33.44 8.83
C LYS A 353 9.88 -32.98 9.41
N SER A 354 9.90 -31.97 10.27
CA SER A 354 8.70 -31.21 10.66
C SER A 354 8.25 -30.30 9.52
N PRO A 355 6.95 -29.99 9.41
CA PRO A 355 6.45 -29.06 8.40
C PRO A 355 7.08 -27.66 8.55
N ASP A 356 7.48 -27.07 7.43
CA ASP A 356 7.99 -25.71 7.31
C ASP A 356 7.31 -25.01 6.13
N VAL A 357 6.13 -24.45 6.40
CA VAL A 357 5.25 -23.88 5.38
C VAL A 357 5.92 -22.79 4.56
N LEU A 358 6.78 -21.96 5.17
CA LEU A 358 7.43 -20.85 4.47
C LEU A 358 8.43 -21.34 3.43
N GLN A 359 9.08 -22.47 3.69
CA GLN A 359 9.93 -23.15 2.72
C GLN A 359 9.09 -23.85 1.65
N TYR A 360 8.01 -24.53 2.04
CA TYR A 360 7.15 -25.27 1.12
C TYR A 360 6.47 -24.38 0.08
N VAL A 361 5.91 -23.24 0.49
CA VAL A 361 5.29 -22.27 -0.44
C VAL A 361 6.33 -21.43 -1.21
N GLY A 362 7.62 -21.65 -0.95
CA GLY A 362 8.74 -20.98 -1.59
C GLY A 362 8.93 -19.52 -1.17
N LEU A 363 8.31 -19.07 -0.07
CA LEU A 363 8.40 -17.69 0.38
C LEU A 363 9.84 -17.34 0.82
N ARG A 364 10.50 -18.20 1.60
CA ARG A 364 11.90 -17.95 2.02
C ARG A 364 12.86 -17.84 0.83
N GLN A 365 12.70 -18.70 -0.18
CA GLN A 365 13.51 -18.65 -1.40
C GLN A 365 13.32 -17.32 -2.13
N ARG A 366 12.07 -16.87 -2.32
CA ARG A 366 11.77 -15.60 -3.00
C ARG A 366 12.30 -14.40 -2.22
N LEU A 367 12.21 -14.41 -0.88
CA LEU A 367 12.79 -13.36 -0.04
C LEU A 367 14.32 -13.34 -0.09
N GLN A 368 14.96 -14.51 -0.08
CA GLN A 368 16.42 -14.60 -0.21
C GLN A 368 16.90 -14.07 -1.57
N GLN A 369 16.18 -14.41 -2.65
CA GLN A 369 16.43 -13.85 -3.98
C GLN A 369 16.21 -12.34 -4.01
N ALA A 370 15.12 -11.86 -3.40
CA ALA A 370 14.83 -10.43 -3.28
C ALA A 370 15.93 -9.68 -2.53
N LYS A 371 16.39 -10.19 -1.38
CA LYS A 371 17.50 -9.58 -0.64
C LYS A 371 18.79 -9.52 -1.46
N THR A 372 19.08 -10.57 -2.22
CA THR A 372 20.26 -10.63 -3.11
C THR A 372 20.16 -9.63 -4.27
N LEU A 373 18.96 -9.42 -4.81
CA LEU A 373 18.70 -8.54 -5.96
C LEU A 373 18.43 -7.07 -5.58
N ALA A 374 17.94 -6.82 -4.36
CA ALA A 374 17.42 -5.53 -3.93
C ALA A 374 18.32 -4.79 -2.93
N SER A 375 19.37 -5.45 -2.38
CA SER A 375 20.40 -5.04 -1.39
C SER A 375 20.06 -4.07 -0.25
N ASP A 376 19.10 -3.16 -0.37
CA ASP A 376 18.98 -1.96 0.48
C ASP A 376 17.56 -1.67 1.00
N HIS A 377 16.51 -2.41 0.59
CA HIS A 377 15.12 -1.99 0.88
C HIS A 377 14.30 -2.89 1.80
N VAL A 378 14.77 -4.10 2.11
CA VAL A 378 14.16 -4.92 3.17
C VAL A 378 14.93 -4.64 4.46
N ASP A 379 14.27 -4.05 5.45
CA ASP A 379 14.83 -3.72 6.76
C ASP A 379 14.13 -4.49 7.91
N HIS A 380 14.59 -4.29 9.15
CA HIS A 380 13.96 -4.88 10.35
C HIS A 380 12.52 -4.39 10.59
N GLY A 381 12.14 -3.23 10.04
CA GLY A 381 10.77 -2.72 10.08
C GLY A 381 9.82 -3.45 9.12
N SER A 382 10.37 -4.16 8.13
CA SER A 382 9.60 -4.86 7.10
C SER A 382 9.68 -6.39 7.24
N TYR A 383 10.82 -6.92 7.72
CA TYR A 383 11.02 -8.34 7.96
C TYR A 383 12.05 -8.60 9.08
N THR A 384 11.74 -9.55 9.95
CA THR A 384 12.66 -10.05 10.96
C THR A 384 12.52 -11.55 11.17
N SER A 385 13.57 -12.22 11.61
CA SER A 385 13.60 -13.67 11.82
C SER A 385 14.50 -14.04 13.01
N THR A 386 14.22 -15.15 13.69
CA THR A 386 15.16 -15.74 14.67
C THR A 386 16.27 -16.54 14.00
N ASN A 387 16.13 -16.88 12.71
CA ASN A 387 17.11 -17.69 11.99
C ASN A 387 18.31 -16.81 11.54
N SER A 388 19.39 -16.86 12.31
CA SER A 388 20.63 -16.07 12.14
C SER A 388 21.36 -16.28 10.80
N THR A 389 20.95 -17.22 9.95
CA THR A 389 21.49 -17.39 8.59
C THR A 389 20.92 -16.39 7.58
N ILE A 390 19.77 -15.76 7.90
CA ILE A 390 19.09 -14.75 7.06
C ILE A 390 19.40 -13.32 7.55
N ASP A 391 19.90 -13.20 8.78
CA ASP A 391 20.20 -11.98 9.52
C ASP A 391 21.58 -11.32 9.30
N PRO A 392 22.62 -11.94 8.69
CA PRO A 392 23.92 -11.26 8.58
C PRO A 392 23.88 -10.04 7.67
N ILE A 393 23.04 -10.03 6.62
CA ILE A 393 22.98 -8.90 5.68
C ILE A 393 22.38 -7.65 6.35
N LEU A 394 21.48 -7.82 7.32
CA LEU A 394 20.87 -6.71 8.09
C LEU A 394 21.77 -6.27 9.26
N ALA A 395 22.46 -7.21 9.91
CA ALA A 395 23.35 -6.93 11.04
C ALA A 395 24.73 -6.37 10.64
N LEU A 396 25.15 -6.51 9.37
CA LEU A 396 26.50 -6.15 8.92
C LEU A 396 26.72 -4.66 8.63
N ARG A 397 25.67 -3.83 8.64
CA ARG A 397 25.80 -2.38 8.62
C ARG A 397 24.89 -1.80 9.70
N PRO A 398 25.41 -1.43 10.89
CA PRO A 398 24.73 -0.39 11.65
C PRO A 398 24.51 0.78 10.67
N PRO A 399 23.32 1.40 10.61
CA PRO A 399 23.12 2.56 9.76
C PRO A 399 24.26 3.52 10.10
N ALA A 400 25.09 3.85 9.10
CA ALA A 400 26.02 4.95 9.27
C ALA A 400 25.16 6.13 9.71
N PRO A 401 25.53 6.88 10.76
CA PRO A 401 24.72 8.01 11.21
C PRO A 401 24.46 8.86 10.00
N ALA A 402 23.19 8.95 9.59
CA ALA A 402 22.87 9.55 8.32
C ALA A 402 23.34 11.01 8.37
N THR A 403 24.17 11.38 7.39
CA THR A 403 24.68 12.74 7.30
C THR A 403 23.59 13.57 6.68
N TYR A 404 23.01 14.46 7.48
CA TYR A 404 21.98 15.39 7.04
C TYR A 404 22.58 16.77 6.80
N GLN A 405 22.11 17.46 5.76
CA GLN A 405 22.26 18.90 5.67
C GLN A 405 21.03 19.58 6.27
N ASN A 406 21.25 20.50 7.21
CA ASN A 406 20.14 21.26 7.79
C ASN A 406 19.56 22.24 6.76
N VAL A 407 18.23 22.32 6.72
CA VAL A 407 17.48 23.32 5.97
C VAL A 407 16.51 24.03 6.90
N GLU A 408 16.24 25.30 6.62
CA GLU A 408 15.42 26.14 7.48
C GLU A 408 14.02 26.33 6.90
N TRP A 409 13.01 26.15 7.74
CA TRP A 409 11.67 26.64 7.45
C TRP A 409 11.72 28.17 7.33
N THR A 410 11.04 28.73 6.33
CA THR A 410 10.99 30.19 6.21
C THR A 410 10.06 30.78 7.29
N ASP A 411 10.44 31.92 7.88
CA ASP A 411 9.56 32.69 8.79
C ASP A 411 8.30 33.21 8.08
N SER A 412 8.42 33.48 6.78
CA SER A 412 7.28 33.82 5.93
C SER A 412 6.34 32.63 5.81
N GLN A 413 5.06 32.81 6.17
CA GLN A 413 4.02 31.82 5.93
C GLN A 413 3.19 32.22 4.71
N PRO A 414 3.59 31.85 3.47
CA PRO A 414 2.87 32.25 2.25
C PRO A 414 1.42 31.73 2.18
N PHE A 415 1.01 30.91 3.13
CA PHE A 415 -0.32 30.33 3.23
C PHE A 415 -0.88 30.41 4.68
N SER A 416 -0.43 31.39 5.48
CA SER A 416 -0.78 31.53 6.90
C SER A 416 -2.29 31.36 7.16
N GLY A 417 -2.65 30.41 8.03
CA GLY A 417 -4.03 30.20 8.50
C GLY A 417 -4.96 29.46 7.54
N GLN A 418 -4.42 28.67 6.60
CA GLN A 418 -5.18 27.95 5.57
C GLN A 418 -4.87 26.45 5.60
N ASP A 419 -5.83 25.62 6.03
CA ASP A 419 -5.71 24.16 6.04
C ASP A 419 -6.29 23.59 4.74
N LEU A 420 -5.39 23.26 3.80
CA LEU A 420 -5.77 22.75 2.48
C LEU A 420 -6.02 21.25 2.58
N HIS A 421 -7.22 20.87 3.04
CA HIS A 421 -7.74 19.50 3.12
C HIS A 421 -7.95 18.88 1.73
N ARG A 422 -6.88 18.75 0.94
CA ARG A 422 -6.88 18.19 -0.40
C ARG A 422 -5.56 17.47 -0.72
N LYS A 423 -5.65 16.45 -1.58
CA LYS A 423 -4.51 15.73 -2.15
C LYS A 423 -4.69 15.47 -3.64
N GLY A 424 -3.60 15.24 -4.36
CA GLY A 424 -3.60 14.96 -5.80
C GLY A 424 -3.98 16.17 -6.66
N HIS A 425 -3.81 17.39 -6.12
CA HIS A 425 -3.86 18.66 -6.84
C HIS A 425 -2.50 19.00 -7.45
N THR A 426 -2.45 20.09 -8.23
CA THR A 426 -1.21 20.69 -8.72
C THR A 426 -0.93 22.02 -8.02
N LEU A 427 0.33 22.44 -8.00
CA LEU A 427 0.80 23.73 -7.51
C LEU A 427 1.73 24.34 -8.57
N SER A 428 1.39 25.54 -9.04
CA SER A 428 2.18 26.28 -10.02
C SER A 428 2.48 27.69 -9.51
N VAL A 429 3.68 28.18 -9.73
CA VAL A 429 4.08 29.55 -9.36
C VAL A 429 4.17 30.41 -10.62
N LEU A 430 3.40 31.49 -10.69
CA LEU A 430 3.46 32.51 -11.74
C LEU A 430 3.77 33.86 -11.09
N LYS A 431 5.00 34.36 -11.27
CA LYS A 431 5.51 35.60 -10.64
C LYS A 431 5.28 35.55 -9.11
N ASP A 432 4.60 36.55 -8.55
CA ASP A 432 4.30 36.69 -7.13
C ASP A 432 3.19 35.77 -6.58
N HIS A 433 2.60 34.90 -7.41
CA HIS A 433 1.42 34.12 -7.03
C HIS A 433 1.62 32.62 -7.20
N ALA A 434 1.10 31.86 -6.24
CA ALA A 434 0.95 30.41 -6.30
C ALA A 434 -0.51 30.04 -6.63
N TYR A 435 -0.68 29.10 -7.55
CA TYR A 435 -1.97 28.61 -8.03
C TYR A 435 -2.12 27.13 -7.69
N VAL A 436 -3.18 26.79 -6.96
CA VAL A 436 -3.52 25.41 -6.58
C VAL A 436 -4.80 25.00 -7.27
N PHE A 437 -4.75 23.98 -8.13
CA PHE A 437 -5.91 23.53 -8.89
C PHE A 437 -6.28 22.07 -8.62
N GLY A 438 -7.59 21.85 -8.47
CA GLY A 438 -8.21 20.54 -8.37
C GLY A 438 -7.81 19.73 -7.13
N GLY A 439 -7.69 18.42 -7.30
CA GLY A 439 -7.42 17.45 -6.24
C GLY A 439 -8.68 16.77 -5.70
N PHE A 440 -8.50 15.91 -4.69
CA PHE A 440 -9.56 15.28 -3.92
C PHE A 440 -9.53 15.79 -2.48
N GLY A 441 -10.67 16.26 -1.98
CA GLY A 441 -10.73 16.91 -0.68
C GLY A 441 -12.09 17.51 -0.39
N SER A 442 -12.14 18.43 0.56
CA SER A 442 -13.34 19.19 0.90
C SER A 442 -13.39 20.52 0.14
N GLU A 443 -14.59 20.92 -0.30
CA GLU A 443 -14.80 22.25 -0.90
C GLU A 443 -14.64 23.38 0.11
N VAL A 444 -14.30 24.56 -0.41
CA VAL A 444 -14.16 25.82 0.33
C VAL A 444 -15.48 26.56 0.16
N GLU A 445 -16.28 26.79 1.22
CA GLU A 445 -17.57 27.46 1.11
C GLU A 445 -17.42 28.97 0.78
N GLU A 446 -18.13 29.46 -0.24
CA GLU A 446 -18.04 30.85 -0.74
C GLU A 446 -18.66 31.92 0.18
N ASN A 447 -19.56 31.57 1.10
CA ASN A 447 -20.40 32.53 1.86
C ASN A 447 -20.03 32.69 3.35
N ALA A 448 -18.80 32.39 3.73
CA ALA A 448 -18.34 32.63 5.08
C ALA A 448 -18.06 34.14 5.30
N SER A 449 -18.55 34.75 6.39
CA SER A 449 -18.17 36.11 6.81
C SER A 449 -16.64 36.26 6.91
N GLU A 450 -16.04 37.46 6.92
CA GLU A 450 -14.56 37.61 7.05
C GLU A 450 -13.97 36.86 8.28
N ASP A 451 -14.73 36.82 9.39
CA ASP A 451 -14.39 36.03 10.59
C ASP A 451 -14.60 34.52 10.42
N ALA A 452 -15.44 34.11 9.48
CA ALA A 452 -15.66 32.73 9.09
C ALA A 452 -14.77 32.30 7.91
N GLN A 453 -14.24 33.21 7.07
CA GLN A 453 -13.19 32.96 6.07
C GLN A 453 -11.89 32.48 6.72
N ARG A 454 -11.60 33.00 7.91
CA ARG A 454 -10.57 32.49 8.81
C ARG A 454 -10.93 31.17 9.50
N ARG A 455 -12.20 30.73 9.43
CA ARG A 455 -12.74 29.49 10.01
C ARG A 455 -13.34 28.54 8.96
N ILE A 456 -13.09 28.75 7.65
CA ILE A 456 -13.69 27.98 6.53
C ILE A 456 -13.31 26.49 6.59
N PHE A 457 -12.29 26.15 7.37
CA PHE A 457 -11.65 24.84 7.34
C PHE A 457 -12.14 23.87 8.44
N GLN A 458 -13.23 24.19 9.14
CA GLN A 458 -13.87 23.29 10.13
C GLN A 458 -15.26 22.77 9.67
N THR A 459 -15.32 21.88 8.67
CA THR A 459 -16.58 21.16 8.33
C THR A 459 -16.25 19.86 7.57
N ARG A 460 -16.59 18.66 8.06
CA ARG A 460 -17.86 17.91 7.90
C ARG A 460 -18.50 17.88 6.49
N GLY A 461 -17.84 18.40 5.44
CA GLY A 461 -18.29 18.29 4.05
C GLY A 461 -17.95 16.93 3.41
N GLN A 462 -18.73 16.52 2.40
CA GLN A 462 -18.45 15.32 1.62
C GLN A 462 -17.16 15.52 0.80
N GLN A 463 -16.22 14.59 0.89
CA GLN A 463 -14.99 14.64 0.09
C GLN A 463 -15.31 14.34 -1.38
N THR A 464 -14.81 15.18 -2.29
CA THR A 464 -15.07 15.08 -3.73
C THR A 464 -13.83 15.49 -4.53
N ARG A 465 -13.87 15.28 -5.86
CA ARG A 465 -12.89 15.88 -6.76
C ARG A 465 -13.26 17.35 -6.93
N LEU A 466 -12.25 18.20 -6.90
CA LEU A 466 -12.40 19.65 -6.87
C LEU A 466 -12.11 20.21 -8.26
N GLY A 467 -12.87 21.23 -8.65
CA GLY A 467 -12.61 22.08 -9.83
C GLY A 467 -12.18 23.50 -9.43
N SER A 468 -12.04 23.77 -8.13
CA SER A 468 -11.62 25.07 -7.62
C SER A 468 -10.14 25.33 -7.88
N MET A 469 -9.85 26.57 -8.30
CA MET A 469 -8.50 27.13 -8.34
C MET A 469 -8.33 28.14 -7.22
N LEU A 470 -7.33 27.95 -6.37
CA LEU A 470 -6.95 28.90 -5.32
C LEU A 470 -5.70 29.65 -5.76
N ARG A 471 -5.71 30.97 -5.58
CA ARG A 471 -4.58 31.86 -5.83
C ARG A 471 -4.07 32.43 -4.51
N PHE A 472 -2.80 32.18 -4.20
CA PHE A 472 -2.09 32.68 -3.04
C PHE A 472 -1.07 33.73 -3.47
N HIS A 473 -1.06 34.87 -2.79
CA HIS A 473 -0.02 35.87 -2.98
C HIS A 473 1.16 35.57 -2.06
N LEU A 474 2.33 35.27 -2.64
CA LEU A 474 3.46 34.66 -1.95
C LEU A 474 4.15 35.56 -0.91
N LEU A 475 3.95 36.89 -0.96
CA LEU A 475 4.47 37.83 0.05
C LEU A 475 3.60 38.01 1.29
N ASN A 476 2.30 38.24 1.11
CA ASN A 476 1.39 38.64 2.19
C ASN A 476 0.47 37.49 2.65
N GLY A 477 0.50 36.35 1.95
CA GLY A 477 -0.30 35.16 2.25
C GLY A 477 -1.78 35.26 1.92
N SER A 478 -2.24 36.29 1.20
CA SER A 478 -3.66 36.43 0.86
C SER A 478 -4.08 35.33 -0.11
N CYS A 479 -5.19 34.67 0.19
CA CYS A 479 -5.80 33.62 -0.62
C CYS A 479 -7.09 34.12 -1.28
N GLN A 480 -7.28 33.79 -2.55
CA GLN A 480 -8.52 34.07 -3.28
C GLN A 480 -8.94 32.83 -4.07
N LEU A 481 -10.24 32.52 -4.04
CA LEU A 481 -10.84 31.60 -4.99
C LEU A 481 -10.90 32.28 -6.35
N VAL A 482 -10.23 31.70 -7.35
CA VAL A 482 -10.36 32.13 -8.74
C VAL A 482 -11.66 31.53 -9.25
N SER A 483 -12.61 32.38 -9.67
CA SER A 483 -13.95 31.95 -10.06
C SER A 483 -13.89 30.78 -11.04
N PRO A 484 -14.53 29.65 -10.74
CA PRO A 484 -14.67 28.59 -11.72
C PRO A 484 -15.51 29.16 -12.88
N GLY A 485 -14.98 29.12 -14.10
CA GLY A 485 -15.79 29.36 -15.29
C GLY A 485 -16.97 28.38 -15.35
N THR A 486 -17.92 28.61 -16.25
CA THR A 486 -18.99 27.61 -16.50
C THR A 486 -18.40 26.29 -17.03
N ASP A 487 -19.19 25.21 -17.08
CA ASP A 487 -18.73 23.83 -17.42
C ASP A 487 -18.00 23.68 -18.78
N ASP A 488 -18.01 24.70 -19.63
CA ASP A 488 -17.25 24.75 -20.90
C ASP A 488 -16.05 25.71 -20.90
N GLU A 489 -15.94 26.60 -19.89
CA GLU A 489 -14.95 27.67 -19.78
C GLU A 489 -13.79 27.32 -18.84
N ALA A 490 -13.85 26.19 -18.12
CA ALA A 490 -12.81 25.74 -17.21
C ALA A 490 -12.66 24.21 -17.20
N PRO A 491 -11.50 23.66 -16.76
CA PRO A 491 -11.34 22.22 -16.63
C PRO A 491 -12.29 21.67 -15.56
N SER A 492 -12.95 20.55 -15.88
CA SER A 492 -13.85 19.85 -14.96
C SER A 492 -13.14 19.44 -13.65
N PRO A 493 -13.89 19.29 -12.53
CA PRO A 493 -13.33 18.83 -11.26
C PRO A 493 -12.53 17.53 -11.42
N ARG A 494 -11.26 17.51 -10.97
CA ARG A 494 -10.35 16.38 -11.26
C ARG A 494 -9.19 16.27 -10.27
N MET A 495 -8.63 15.07 -10.16
CA MET A 495 -7.41 14.79 -9.38
C MET A 495 -6.37 14.04 -10.20
N HIS A 496 -5.12 14.07 -9.74
CA HIS A 496 -3.97 13.41 -10.37
C HIS A 496 -3.75 13.79 -11.84
N HIS A 497 -4.16 15.01 -12.20
CA HIS A 497 -3.69 15.70 -13.40
C HIS A 497 -2.27 16.21 -13.14
N SER A 498 -1.61 16.68 -14.20
CA SER A 498 -0.34 17.39 -14.07
C SER A 498 -0.47 18.79 -14.66
N ALA A 499 0.34 19.71 -14.14
CA ALA A 499 0.42 21.07 -14.64
C ALA A 499 1.88 21.51 -14.69
N ALA A 500 2.22 22.32 -15.69
CA ALA A 500 3.54 22.88 -15.89
C ALA A 500 3.42 24.36 -16.26
N THR A 501 4.38 25.16 -15.84
CA THR A 501 4.45 26.58 -16.18
C THR A 501 5.32 26.79 -17.41
N THR A 502 4.99 27.77 -18.25
CA THR A 502 5.87 28.20 -19.34
C THR A 502 7.20 28.68 -18.79
N LEU A 503 8.24 28.64 -19.61
CA LEU A 503 9.61 28.97 -19.18
C LEU A 503 9.79 30.43 -18.76
N ASP A 504 8.92 31.32 -19.26
CA ASP A 504 8.85 32.73 -18.87
C ASP A 504 7.93 33.00 -17.66
N GLY A 505 7.26 31.97 -17.14
CA GLY A 505 6.34 32.07 -16.00
C GLY A 505 5.07 32.88 -16.29
N SER A 506 4.68 33.04 -17.56
CA SER A 506 3.49 33.81 -17.95
C SER A 506 2.19 32.99 -17.92
N ALA A 507 2.27 31.68 -18.15
CA ALA A 507 1.09 30.81 -18.22
C ALA A 507 1.33 29.46 -17.54
N LEU A 508 0.25 28.81 -17.14
CA LEU A 508 0.26 27.40 -16.76
C LEU A 508 -0.51 26.57 -17.78
N TYR A 509 -0.04 25.35 -18.03
CA TYR A 509 -0.66 24.34 -18.87
C TYR A 509 -1.05 23.14 -18.02
N LEU A 510 -2.23 22.58 -18.28
CA LEU A 510 -2.77 21.43 -17.57
C LEU A 510 -3.10 20.31 -18.55
N TYR A 511 -2.77 19.08 -18.16
CA TYR A 511 -3.13 17.89 -18.92
C TYR A 511 -3.71 16.79 -18.04
N GLY A 512 -4.77 16.16 -18.55
CA GLY A 512 -5.33 14.92 -18.05
C GLY A 512 -5.93 15.00 -16.64
N GLY A 513 -5.72 13.95 -15.86
CA GLY A 513 -6.37 13.69 -14.57
C GLY A 513 -7.64 12.86 -14.71
N ARG A 514 -8.34 12.67 -13.60
CA ARG A 514 -9.60 11.91 -13.56
C ARG A 514 -10.62 12.52 -12.59
N ASP A 515 -11.89 12.35 -12.91
CA ASP A 515 -13.02 12.75 -12.05
C ASP A 515 -13.85 11.55 -11.53
N GLY A 516 -13.64 10.38 -12.14
CA GLY A 516 -14.13 9.08 -11.71
C GLY A 516 -13.05 8.01 -11.85
N PRO A 517 -13.29 6.76 -11.41
CA PRO A 517 -12.29 5.70 -11.52
C PRO A 517 -11.94 5.32 -12.97
N THR A 518 -12.88 5.49 -13.91
CA THR A 518 -12.69 5.20 -15.34
C THR A 518 -12.86 6.43 -16.23
N LYS A 519 -13.28 7.57 -15.67
CA LYS A 519 -13.44 8.83 -16.40
C LYS A 519 -12.14 9.62 -16.28
N VAL A 520 -11.25 9.35 -17.22
CA VAL A 520 -9.91 9.92 -17.33
C VAL A 520 -9.90 10.93 -18.48
N HIS A 521 -9.34 12.11 -18.24
CA HIS A 521 -9.32 13.21 -19.18
C HIS A 521 -8.05 13.18 -20.05
N ASN A 522 -8.16 13.71 -21.26
CA ASN A 522 -7.06 13.88 -22.21
C ASN A 522 -7.04 15.29 -22.84
N ASP A 523 -7.70 16.24 -22.21
CA ASP A 523 -7.78 17.64 -22.62
C ASP A 523 -6.53 18.42 -22.19
N VAL A 524 -6.18 19.44 -22.97
CA VAL A 524 -5.13 20.42 -22.67
C VAL A 524 -5.80 21.76 -22.40
N TRP A 525 -5.46 22.35 -21.27
CA TRP A 525 -5.91 23.67 -20.88
C TRP A 525 -4.72 24.57 -20.63
N ARG A 526 -4.88 25.86 -20.96
CA ARG A 526 -3.97 26.92 -20.58
C ARG A 526 -4.68 27.85 -19.61
N TYR A 527 -3.96 28.40 -18.65
CA TYR A 527 -4.45 29.50 -17.83
C TYR A 527 -3.43 30.65 -17.79
N THR A 528 -3.93 31.86 -18.00
CA THR A 528 -3.19 33.11 -17.78
C THR A 528 -3.88 33.93 -16.70
N PRO A 529 -3.14 34.68 -15.86
CA PRO A 529 -3.74 35.58 -14.89
C PRO A 529 -4.67 36.64 -15.49
N GLU A 530 -4.41 37.04 -16.74
CA GLU A 530 -5.14 38.08 -17.46
C GLU A 530 -6.43 37.58 -18.10
N ASP A 531 -6.42 36.41 -18.76
CA ASP A 531 -7.54 35.91 -19.58
C ASP A 531 -8.27 34.73 -18.93
N GLY A 532 -7.71 34.13 -17.88
CA GLY A 532 -8.28 32.95 -17.23
C GLY A 532 -8.00 31.66 -18.02
N TRP A 533 -8.93 30.71 -17.95
CA TRP A 533 -8.79 29.40 -18.59
C TRP A 533 -9.12 29.45 -20.09
N ASP A 534 -8.30 28.76 -20.88
CA ASP A 534 -8.45 28.63 -22.33
C ASP A 534 -8.32 27.14 -22.74
N PRO A 535 -9.36 26.55 -23.36
CA PRO A 535 -9.31 25.19 -23.86
C PRO A 535 -8.50 25.12 -25.16
N LEU A 536 -7.25 24.68 -25.09
CA LEU A 536 -6.38 24.59 -26.27
C LEU A 536 -6.64 23.37 -27.12
N TRP A 537 -6.91 22.22 -26.48
CA TRP A 537 -7.05 20.97 -27.21
C TRP A 537 -7.96 19.96 -26.48
N ARG A 538 -8.81 19.28 -27.24
CA ARG A 538 -9.57 18.09 -26.80
C ARG A 538 -9.63 17.09 -27.95
N ALA A 539 -9.35 15.81 -27.69
CA ALA A 539 -9.46 14.79 -28.72
C ALA A 539 -10.92 14.66 -29.20
N ARG A 540 -11.12 14.59 -30.53
CA ARG A 540 -12.32 13.95 -31.09
C ARG A 540 -12.04 12.45 -31.14
N ILE A 541 -12.88 11.64 -30.48
CA ILE A 541 -12.72 10.19 -30.37
C ILE A 541 -12.54 9.57 -31.77
N SER A 542 -11.33 9.11 -32.10
CA SER A 542 -11.14 8.25 -33.28
C SER A 542 -11.51 6.82 -32.88
N HIS A 543 -12.38 6.19 -33.66
CA HIS A 543 -12.84 4.82 -33.41
C HIS A 543 -11.83 3.75 -33.91
N SER A 544 -10.64 4.16 -34.34
CA SER A 544 -9.69 3.34 -35.10
C SER A 544 -8.50 2.76 -34.31
N GLY A 545 -8.43 2.96 -33.00
CA GLY A 545 -7.42 2.30 -32.14
C GLY A 545 -5.99 2.88 -32.21
N ASP A 546 -5.52 3.28 -33.40
CA ASP A 546 -4.32 4.09 -33.59
C ASP A 546 -4.68 5.57 -33.40
N SER A 547 -4.21 6.17 -32.31
CA SER A 547 -4.43 7.57 -32.02
C SER A 547 -3.13 8.34 -32.26
N ALA A 548 -3.18 9.40 -33.08
CA ALA A 548 -2.08 10.34 -33.27
C ALA A 548 -1.84 11.25 -32.06
N VAL A 549 -2.53 10.99 -30.94
CA VAL A 549 -2.63 11.85 -29.76
C VAL A 549 -2.74 10.99 -28.49
N PRO A 550 -2.31 11.49 -27.32
CA PRO A 550 -2.34 10.71 -26.10
C PRO A 550 -3.77 10.44 -25.61
N LYS A 551 -3.98 9.21 -25.13
CA LYS A 551 -5.19 8.82 -24.38
C LYS A 551 -5.23 9.55 -23.03
N GLY A 552 -6.37 9.49 -22.36
CA GLY A 552 -6.48 10.10 -21.03
C GLY A 552 -5.56 9.44 -20.01
N LEU A 553 -4.83 10.25 -19.27
CA LEU A 553 -3.85 9.82 -18.28
C LEU A 553 -4.10 10.47 -16.92
N PHE A 554 -3.83 9.75 -15.85
CA PHE A 554 -3.72 10.28 -14.49
C PHE A 554 -2.48 9.72 -13.79
N LYS A 555 -1.95 10.41 -12.78
CA LYS A 555 -0.68 10.05 -12.09
C LYS A 555 0.54 10.01 -13.05
N HIS A 556 0.47 10.78 -14.14
CA HIS A 556 1.57 11.08 -15.05
C HIS A 556 2.26 12.39 -14.62
N THR A 557 3.37 12.72 -15.26
CA THR A 557 4.00 14.05 -15.15
C THR A 557 3.85 14.82 -16.47
N ALA A 558 3.74 16.14 -16.38
CA ALA A 558 3.86 17.07 -17.50
C ALA A 558 4.96 18.08 -17.18
N ASN A 559 5.84 18.32 -18.14
CA ASN A 559 6.98 19.20 -17.97
C ASN A 559 7.19 20.03 -19.23
N ILE A 560 7.34 21.34 -19.09
CA ILE A 560 7.62 22.23 -20.22
C ILE A 560 9.13 22.40 -20.36
N MET A 561 9.67 22.07 -21.54
CA MET A 561 11.10 22.14 -21.86
C MET A 561 11.32 22.47 -23.34
N HIS A 562 12.56 22.85 -23.71
CA HIS A 562 12.91 22.96 -25.12
C HIS A 562 13.18 21.59 -25.75
N VAL A 563 12.54 21.32 -26.89
CA VAL A 563 12.83 20.16 -27.73
C VAL A 563 12.99 20.67 -29.16
N ALA A 564 14.18 20.48 -29.74
CA ALA A 564 14.53 20.98 -31.07
C ALA A 564 14.23 22.48 -31.27
N GLY A 565 14.50 23.30 -30.24
CA GLY A 565 14.28 24.76 -30.26
C GLY A 565 12.84 25.20 -30.06
N ARG A 566 11.89 24.29 -29.83
CA ARG A 566 10.48 24.59 -29.54
C ARG A 566 10.14 24.32 -28.08
N GLU A 567 9.24 25.11 -27.52
CA GLU A 567 8.73 24.90 -26.17
C GLU A 567 7.63 23.83 -26.21
N MET A 568 7.89 22.68 -25.60
CA MET A 568 7.00 21.52 -25.65
C MET A 568 6.61 21.10 -24.24
N MET A 569 5.32 20.76 -24.03
CA MET A 569 4.87 20.09 -22.82
C MET A 569 5.00 18.57 -23.00
N VAL A 570 6.00 17.97 -22.36
CA VAL A 570 6.32 16.55 -22.42
C VAL A 570 5.56 15.79 -21.32
N ILE A 571 4.84 14.75 -21.73
CA ILE A 571 4.03 13.87 -20.88
C ILE A 571 4.73 12.51 -20.75
N VAL A 572 4.95 12.08 -19.49
CA VAL A 572 5.58 10.79 -19.21
C VAL A 572 4.75 9.95 -18.23
N GLY A 573 4.63 8.66 -18.54
CA GLY A 573 3.96 7.65 -17.72
C GLY A 573 2.49 7.94 -17.46
N GLY A 574 2.01 7.53 -16.28
CA GLY A 574 0.61 7.61 -15.86
C GLY A 574 -0.18 6.34 -16.16
N ARG A 575 -1.46 6.37 -15.78
CA ARG A 575 -2.39 5.27 -15.97
C ARG A 575 -3.54 5.65 -16.88
N LEU A 576 -3.94 4.68 -17.69
CA LEU A 576 -5.08 4.75 -18.60
C LEU A 576 -6.37 4.40 -17.86
N ALA A 577 -7.51 4.72 -18.49
CA ALA A 577 -8.83 4.29 -18.01
C ALA A 577 -8.98 2.74 -17.94
N SER A 578 -8.18 1.99 -18.72
CA SER A 578 -8.12 0.52 -18.65
C SER A 578 -7.44 -0.01 -17.38
N GLY A 579 -6.72 0.85 -16.64
CA GLY A 579 -5.89 0.45 -15.50
C GLY A 579 -4.44 0.16 -15.88
N GLU A 580 -4.12 0.02 -17.17
CA GLU A 580 -2.75 -0.18 -17.64
C GLU A 580 -1.90 1.09 -17.46
N ALA A 581 -0.60 0.91 -17.24
CA ALA A 581 0.34 2.02 -17.25
C ALA A 581 0.70 2.41 -18.68
N ASN A 582 0.88 3.70 -18.91
CA ASN A 582 1.35 4.25 -20.18
C ASN A 582 2.86 4.09 -20.31
N ASP A 583 3.29 3.51 -21.42
CA ASP A 583 4.69 3.29 -21.81
C ASP A 583 5.13 4.19 -22.98
N GLN A 584 4.25 5.08 -23.45
CA GLN A 584 4.51 6.03 -24.53
C GLN A 584 4.89 7.41 -23.98
N ILE A 585 5.71 8.14 -24.75
CA ILE A 585 6.10 9.52 -24.46
C ILE A 585 5.50 10.44 -25.51
N TRP A 586 4.80 11.46 -25.05
CA TRP A 586 4.09 12.43 -25.88
C TRP A 586 4.59 13.82 -25.57
N ALA A 587 4.60 14.70 -26.57
CA ALA A 587 4.87 16.12 -26.34
C ALA A 587 3.87 17.00 -27.10
N PHE A 588 3.33 18.01 -26.45
CA PHE A 588 2.44 19.00 -27.05
C PHE A 588 3.23 20.25 -27.40
N ASP A 589 3.19 20.67 -28.66
CA ASP A 589 3.80 21.90 -29.16
C ASP A 589 2.96 23.10 -28.72
N LEU A 590 3.53 23.98 -27.88
CA LEU A 590 2.81 25.12 -27.33
C LEU A 590 2.52 26.20 -28.38
N GLN A 591 3.28 26.26 -29.48
CA GLN A 591 3.09 27.23 -30.55
C GLN A 591 2.05 26.74 -31.57
N GLU A 592 2.18 25.49 -32.02
CA GLU A 592 1.33 24.92 -33.07
C GLU A 592 0.05 24.25 -32.54
N GLY A 593 0.00 23.94 -31.24
CA GLY A 593 -1.13 23.26 -30.61
C GLY A 593 -1.31 21.81 -31.08
N GLN A 594 -0.20 21.13 -31.38
CA GLN A 594 -0.19 19.77 -31.94
C GLN A 594 0.59 18.79 -31.06
N TRP A 595 0.16 17.52 -31.08
CA TRP A 595 0.87 16.44 -30.39
C TRP A 595 1.90 15.79 -31.30
N GLY A 596 3.08 15.54 -30.74
CA GLY A 596 4.09 14.65 -31.29
C GLY A 596 4.21 13.37 -30.47
N HIS A 597 4.33 12.23 -31.16
CA HIS A 597 4.64 10.93 -30.57
C HIS A 597 6.14 10.65 -30.69
N PHE A 598 6.82 10.40 -29.58
CA PHE A 598 8.27 10.18 -29.54
C PHE A 598 8.61 8.70 -29.47
N GLN A 599 9.46 8.24 -30.38
CA GLN A 599 9.86 6.84 -30.45
C GLN A 599 11.24 6.62 -29.83
N TRP A 600 11.41 5.52 -29.11
CA TRP A 600 12.70 5.13 -28.55
C TRP A 600 13.76 4.96 -29.64
N ARG A 601 14.90 5.66 -29.52
CA ARG A 601 15.98 5.57 -30.52
C ARG A 601 16.54 4.16 -30.58
N GLN A 602 16.72 3.63 -31.79
CA GLN A 602 17.38 2.35 -32.02
C GLN A 602 18.86 2.61 -32.36
N ASN A 603 19.76 2.42 -31.40
CA ASN A 603 21.20 2.54 -31.65
C ASN A 603 21.75 1.23 -32.24
N GLY A 604 21.83 1.15 -33.57
CA GLY A 604 22.51 0.07 -34.30
C GLY A 604 21.65 -1.15 -34.67
N ALA A 605 22.28 -2.15 -35.30
CA ALA A 605 21.62 -3.35 -35.85
C ALA A 605 21.10 -4.35 -34.78
N THR A 606 21.33 -4.05 -33.51
CA THR A 606 20.78 -4.77 -32.35
C THR A 606 19.81 -3.86 -31.62
N PRO A 607 18.57 -4.28 -31.34
CA PRO A 607 17.65 -3.51 -30.52
C PRO A 607 18.33 -3.10 -29.21
N HIS A 608 18.13 -1.86 -28.75
CA HIS A 608 18.52 -1.47 -27.39
C HIS A 608 18.01 -2.55 -26.40
N PRO A 609 18.82 -2.99 -25.43
CA PRO A 609 18.32 -3.85 -24.36
C PRO A 609 17.03 -3.23 -23.79
N LEU A 610 16.00 -4.06 -23.57
CA LEU A 610 14.74 -3.62 -22.96
C LEU A 610 14.95 -2.94 -21.59
N GLU A 611 16.12 -3.15 -20.98
CA GLU A 611 16.57 -2.57 -19.71
C GLU A 611 16.87 -1.07 -19.77
N ASP A 612 17.11 -0.49 -20.96
CA ASP A 612 17.43 0.94 -21.13
C ASP A 612 16.20 1.82 -21.39
N ARG A 613 15.00 1.23 -21.54
CA ARG A 613 13.75 1.97 -21.67
C ARG A 613 13.12 2.20 -20.31
N ILE A 614 12.45 3.33 -20.16
CA ILE A 614 11.59 3.55 -19.00
C ILE A 614 10.37 2.62 -19.16
N PRO A 615 10.10 1.70 -18.22
CA PRO A 615 8.91 0.86 -18.30
C PRO A 615 7.65 1.74 -18.16
N GLY A 616 6.47 1.19 -18.44
CA GLY A 616 5.23 1.88 -18.08
C GLY A 616 5.22 2.15 -16.57
N ILE A 617 5.26 3.43 -16.17
CA ILE A 617 5.34 3.87 -14.77
C ILE A 617 4.28 4.91 -14.43
N PHE A 618 3.91 5.02 -13.16
CA PHE A 618 2.99 6.05 -12.68
C PHE A 618 3.33 6.49 -11.25
N SER A 619 2.82 7.64 -10.82
CA SER A 619 3.14 8.28 -9.54
C SER A 619 4.64 8.56 -9.31
N HIS A 620 5.43 8.65 -10.39
CA HIS A 620 6.77 9.21 -10.35
C HIS A 620 6.66 10.75 -10.33
N SER A 621 7.75 11.43 -10.00
CA SER A 621 7.90 12.86 -10.30
C SER A 621 9.03 13.07 -11.30
N ALA A 622 8.98 14.21 -11.98
CA ALA A 622 9.97 14.57 -12.98
C ALA A 622 10.24 16.07 -12.93
N VAL A 623 11.45 16.47 -13.30
CA VAL A 623 11.87 17.88 -13.38
C VAL A 623 12.77 18.11 -14.58
N VAL A 624 12.71 19.31 -15.14
CA VAL A 624 13.57 19.72 -16.27
C VAL A 624 14.91 20.21 -15.74
N VAL A 625 15.99 19.61 -16.23
CA VAL A 625 17.38 20.01 -16.01
C VAL A 625 17.88 20.63 -17.31
N LYS A 626 18.25 21.92 -17.26
CA LYS A 626 18.75 22.66 -18.42
C LYS A 626 20.13 22.16 -18.83
N GLY A 627 20.41 22.14 -20.13
CA GLY A 627 21.72 21.76 -20.64
C GLY A 627 22.79 22.80 -20.28
N ASN A 628 23.96 22.35 -19.79
CA ASN A 628 25.13 23.20 -19.54
C ASN A 628 26.16 22.97 -20.66
N GLY A 629 26.23 23.89 -21.63
CA GLY A 629 27.17 23.85 -22.75
C GLY A 629 27.14 25.12 -23.59
N ALA A 630 28.16 25.34 -24.44
CA ALA A 630 28.17 26.46 -25.38
C ALA A 630 26.94 26.41 -26.32
N GLU A 631 26.43 27.59 -26.71
CA GLU A 631 25.12 27.88 -27.35
C GLU A 631 24.63 26.96 -28.49
N GLN A 632 25.46 26.07 -29.03
CA GLN A 632 25.13 25.17 -30.15
C GLN A 632 24.91 23.70 -29.76
N GLN A 633 25.07 23.30 -28.48
CA GLN A 633 24.83 21.91 -28.00
C GLN A 633 23.96 21.85 -26.72
N GLN A 634 23.16 22.88 -26.47
CA GLN A 634 22.35 23.01 -25.26
C GLN A 634 21.02 22.27 -25.42
N GLN A 635 20.93 21.04 -24.90
CA GLN A 635 19.69 20.25 -24.90
C GLN A 635 19.18 20.09 -23.47
N ASP A 636 17.93 20.52 -23.23
CA ASP A 636 17.24 20.27 -21.98
C ASP A 636 17.05 18.75 -21.79
N SER A 637 17.04 18.31 -20.54
CA SER A 637 16.78 16.91 -20.18
C SER A 637 15.74 16.82 -19.07
N LEU A 638 15.02 15.72 -19.04
CA LEU A 638 14.06 15.42 -17.98
C LEU A 638 14.68 14.42 -17.01
N LEU A 639 14.74 14.76 -15.73
CA LEU A 639 15.09 13.81 -14.68
C LEU A 639 13.81 13.22 -14.09
N ILE A 640 13.66 11.90 -14.15
CA ILE A 640 12.52 11.15 -13.62
C ILE A 640 12.97 10.37 -12.40
N VAL A 641 12.23 10.48 -11.30
CA VAL A 641 12.58 9.86 -10.01
C VAL A 641 11.47 8.90 -9.56
N GLY A 642 11.84 7.65 -9.28
CA GLY A 642 10.99 6.64 -8.66
C GLY A 642 9.71 6.31 -9.44
N GLY A 643 8.62 6.12 -8.70
CA GLY A 643 7.31 5.73 -9.21
C GLY A 643 7.01 4.24 -9.04
N ILE A 644 5.86 3.83 -9.56
CA ILE A 644 5.39 2.43 -9.54
C ILE A 644 5.47 1.86 -10.95
N ARG A 645 6.07 0.68 -11.10
CA ARG A 645 6.08 -0.06 -12.37
C ARG A 645 4.73 -0.69 -12.64
N GLY A 646 4.14 -0.45 -13.81
CA GLY A 646 2.81 -0.91 -14.16
C GLY A 646 2.65 -2.42 -14.28
N ALA A 647 3.71 -3.15 -14.65
CA ALA A 647 3.63 -4.59 -14.92
C ALA A 647 3.39 -5.45 -13.66
N ASP A 648 3.91 -5.01 -12.52
CA ASP A 648 3.89 -5.76 -11.26
C ASP A 648 3.68 -4.86 -10.03
N GLU A 649 3.28 -3.60 -10.23
CA GLU A 649 3.02 -2.59 -9.19
C GLU A 649 4.17 -2.39 -8.17
N LYS A 650 5.41 -2.81 -8.49
CA LYS A 650 6.57 -2.61 -7.62
C LYS A 650 7.02 -1.15 -7.61
N VAL A 651 7.35 -0.66 -6.41
CA VAL A 651 7.90 0.68 -6.22
C VAL A 651 9.36 0.71 -6.64
N LEU A 652 9.74 1.74 -7.42
CA LEU A 652 11.06 1.88 -8.01
C LEU A 652 11.91 2.87 -7.22
N ASN A 653 13.21 2.59 -7.13
CA ASN A 653 14.23 3.48 -6.59
C ASN A 653 15.15 4.07 -7.69
N LYS A 654 14.72 3.94 -8.95
CA LYS A 654 15.52 4.33 -10.11
C LYS A 654 15.35 5.82 -10.43
N VAL A 655 16.41 6.38 -10.98
CA VAL A 655 16.44 7.73 -11.52
C VAL A 655 16.84 7.64 -12.98
N TRP A 656 16.10 8.29 -13.87
CA TRP A 656 16.40 8.33 -15.30
C TRP A 656 16.63 9.75 -15.75
N LYS A 657 17.66 9.95 -16.56
CA LYS A 657 17.82 11.14 -17.40
C LYS A 657 17.25 10.83 -18.79
N VAL A 658 16.33 11.66 -19.26
CA VAL A 658 15.64 11.49 -20.55
C VAL A 658 15.91 12.69 -21.43
N THR A 659 16.24 12.44 -22.70
CA THR A 659 16.44 13.47 -23.72
C THR A 659 15.51 13.20 -24.90
N LEU A 660 15.00 14.27 -25.49
CA LEU A 660 14.07 14.24 -26.61
C LEU A 660 14.60 15.11 -27.74
N GLY A 661 14.42 14.69 -28.98
CA GLY A 661 14.78 15.50 -30.13
C GLY A 661 14.05 15.09 -31.40
N VAL A 662 14.42 15.76 -32.49
CA VAL A 662 13.92 15.51 -33.84
C VAL A 662 15.11 15.20 -34.73
N SER A 663 15.03 14.18 -35.57
CA SER A 663 16.09 13.84 -36.52
C SER A 663 16.15 14.82 -37.69
N GLU A 664 17.36 15.06 -38.21
CA GLU A 664 17.57 15.86 -39.41
C GLU A 664 17.40 14.99 -40.67
N GLY A 665 16.63 15.43 -41.67
CA GLY A 665 16.43 14.69 -42.93
C GLY A 665 15.15 15.07 -43.69
N GLU A 666 14.89 14.39 -44.82
CA GLU A 666 13.68 14.58 -45.64
C GLU A 666 12.38 14.13 -44.94
N ASP A 667 12.47 13.22 -43.97
CA ASP A 667 11.35 12.75 -43.14
C ASP A 667 11.73 12.80 -41.64
N PRO A 668 11.56 13.96 -40.99
CA PRO A 668 12.00 14.18 -39.61
C PRO A 668 11.19 13.32 -38.63
N SER A 669 11.89 12.59 -37.77
CA SER A 669 11.29 11.70 -36.76
C SER A 669 11.61 12.14 -35.34
N CYS A 670 10.59 12.13 -34.47
CA CYS A 670 10.72 12.43 -33.05
C CYS A 670 11.31 11.24 -32.29
N TRP A 671 12.42 11.45 -31.58
CA TRP A 671 13.13 10.39 -30.87
C TRP A 671 13.28 10.70 -29.38
N VAL A 672 13.30 9.64 -28.58
CA VAL A 672 13.58 9.69 -27.14
C VAL A 672 14.71 8.71 -26.77
N GLU A 673 15.56 9.14 -25.85
CA GLU A 673 16.61 8.34 -25.22
C GLU A 673 16.49 8.48 -23.69
N ALA A 674 16.81 7.41 -22.97
CA ALA A 674 16.88 7.42 -21.52
C ALA A 674 18.17 6.77 -21.04
N THR A 675 18.68 7.23 -19.91
CA THR A 675 19.82 6.63 -19.22
C THR A 675 19.48 6.55 -17.74
N ALA A 676 19.56 5.33 -17.19
CA ALA A 676 19.44 5.15 -15.75
C ALA A 676 20.69 5.71 -15.06
N LEU A 677 20.49 6.55 -14.06
CA LEU A 677 21.56 7.08 -13.23
C LEU A 677 21.72 6.18 -12.00
N ASP A 678 22.96 5.88 -11.65
CA ASP A 678 23.28 5.25 -10.38
C ASP A 678 23.40 6.36 -9.32
N ILE A 679 22.43 6.40 -8.40
CA ILE A 679 22.32 7.45 -7.39
C ILE A 679 22.49 6.84 -6.00
N HIS A 680 23.52 7.27 -5.29
CA HIS A 680 23.87 6.75 -3.97
C HIS A 680 24.37 7.86 -3.02
N THR A 681 24.36 7.63 -1.71
CA THR A 681 25.03 8.54 -0.77
C THR A 681 26.56 8.46 -0.93
N SER A 682 27.30 9.38 -0.31
CA SER A 682 28.77 9.26 -0.23
C SER A 682 29.25 7.99 0.49
N ALA A 683 28.38 7.36 1.29
CA ALA A 683 28.62 6.08 1.95
C ALA A 683 28.21 4.86 1.09
N GLY A 684 27.68 5.08 -0.11
CA GLY A 684 27.22 4.04 -1.03
C GLY A 684 25.85 3.44 -0.68
N GLU A 685 25.02 4.16 0.09
CA GLU A 685 23.61 3.78 0.32
C GLU A 685 22.77 4.13 -0.91
N ALA A 686 21.96 3.20 -1.40
CA ALA A 686 21.06 3.44 -2.52
C ALA A 686 19.85 4.29 -2.11
N LEU A 687 19.25 5.02 -3.06
CA LEU A 687 17.95 5.66 -2.84
C LEU A 687 16.90 4.65 -2.40
N LYS A 688 16.09 5.00 -1.40
CA LYS A 688 14.89 4.24 -1.08
C LYS A 688 13.84 4.34 -2.20
N PRO A 689 13.16 3.23 -2.55
CA PRO A 689 12.07 3.23 -3.52
C PRO A 689 10.97 4.15 -3.05
N ARG A 690 10.41 4.95 -3.96
CA ARG A 690 9.39 5.93 -3.58
C ARG A 690 8.47 6.31 -4.73
N PHE A 691 7.23 6.64 -4.40
CA PHE A 691 6.24 7.18 -5.33
C PHE A 691 5.35 8.21 -4.64
N GLY A 692 4.64 9.03 -5.41
CA GLY A 692 3.76 10.08 -4.88
C GLY A 692 4.49 11.24 -4.19
N HIS A 693 5.81 11.33 -4.39
CA HIS A 693 6.67 12.43 -3.96
C HIS A 693 6.63 13.56 -4.98
N ALA A 694 7.14 14.74 -4.59
CA ALA A 694 7.36 15.87 -5.49
C ALA A 694 8.86 16.07 -5.73
N CYS A 695 9.25 16.38 -6.97
CA CYS A 695 10.59 16.84 -7.29
C CYS A 695 10.57 18.33 -7.60
N VAL A 696 11.56 19.07 -7.11
CA VAL A 696 11.74 20.49 -7.41
C VAL A 696 13.19 20.72 -7.85
N HIS A 697 13.38 21.29 -9.03
CA HIS A 697 14.69 21.71 -9.51
C HIS A 697 15.03 23.06 -8.85
N VAL A 698 16.02 23.05 -7.94
CA VAL A 698 16.37 24.20 -7.10
C VAL A 698 17.44 25.08 -7.75
N SER A 699 18.45 24.45 -8.34
CA SER A 699 19.52 25.10 -9.10
C SER A 699 20.16 24.08 -10.04
N GLU A 700 21.09 24.49 -10.92
CA GLU A 700 21.63 23.67 -12.03
C GLU A 700 21.89 22.19 -11.72
N ASP A 701 22.44 21.88 -10.54
CA ASP A 701 22.77 20.50 -10.15
C ASP A 701 22.16 20.11 -8.79
N ARG A 702 21.08 20.79 -8.37
CA ARG A 702 20.39 20.49 -7.09
C ARG A 702 18.93 20.23 -7.32
N ILE A 703 18.49 19.02 -7.04
CA ILE A 703 17.10 18.60 -7.17
C ILE A 703 16.61 18.09 -5.83
N TRP A 704 15.57 18.71 -5.30
CA TRP A 704 14.95 18.27 -4.07
C TRP A 704 13.87 17.26 -4.34
N VAL A 705 13.81 16.23 -3.51
CA VAL A 705 12.78 15.19 -3.51
C VAL A 705 12.06 15.25 -2.16
N LEU A 706 10.76 15.51 -2.20
CA LEU A 706 9.94 15.81 -1.03
C LEU A 706 8.82 14.77 -0.89
N GLY A 707 8.71 14.17 0.29
CA GLY A 707 7.65 13.26 0.70
C GLY A 707 7.57 11.94 -0.08
N GLY A 708 6.33 11.46 -0.23
CA GLY A 708 5.97 10.22 -0.90
C GLY A 708 5.77 9.02 0.01
N VAL A 709 5.54 7.87 -0.60
CA VAL A 709 5.39 6.57 0.06
C VAL A 709 6.48 5.63 -0.43
N SER A 710 7.04 4.84 0.49
CA SER A 710 8.02 3.79 0.21
C SER A 710 7.41 2.40 0.38
N ALA A 711 8.09 1.39 -0.13
CA ALA A 711 7.78 -0.01 0.07
C ALA A 711 9.09 -0.82 0.08
N PRO A 712 9.21 -1.90 0.87
CA PRO A 712 8.16 -2.53 1.68
C PRO A 712 7.84 -1.81 3.00
N GLY A 713 8.73 -0.96 3.51
CA GLY A 713 8.54 -0.22 4.77
C GLY A 713 7.96 1.19 4.59
N LEU A 714 8.11 2.04 5.61
CA LEU A 714 7.78 3.46 5.53
C LEU A 714 9.03 4.29 5.17
N LEU A 715 8.80 5.51 4.64
CA LEU A 715 9.84 6.54 4.72
C LEU A 715 9.93 6.99 6.17
N GLN A 716 11.13 6.94 6.74
CA GLN A 716 11.39 7.58 8.03
C GLN A 716 11.29 9.10 7.87
N TRP A 717 11.06 9.80 8.98
CA TRP A 717 10.98 11.27 8.97
C TRP A 717 12.18 11.92 8.26
N HIS A 718 13.39 11.48 8.58
CA HIS A 718 14.62 12.02 8.01
C HIS A 718 14.83 11.67 6.52
N GLU A 719 13.98 10.80 5.94
CA GLU A 719 14.03 10.36 4.54
C GLU A 719 12.94 11.03 3.68
N SER A 720 12.09 11.84 4.31
CA SER A 720 11.04 12.61 3.66
C SER A 720 11.58 13.77 2.84
N LEU A 721 12.84 14.17 3.05
CA LEU A 721 13.48 15.22 2.26
C LEU A 721 14.92 14.84 1.91
N LEU A 722 15.26 14.93 0.63
CA LEU A 722 16.62 14.71 0.15
C LEU A 722 16.95 15.60 -1.05
N GLU A 723 18.23 15.79 -1.28
CA GLU A 723 18.78 16.48 -2.45
C GLU A 723 19.57 15.49 -3.29
N ILE A 724 19.24 15.41 -4.59
CA ILE A 724 19.99 14.68 -5.60
C ILE A 724 20.89 15.68 -6.35
N GLN A 725 22.13 15.28 -6.58
CA GLN A 725 23.10 15.93 -7.46
C GLN A 725 23.38 15.02 -8.67
N PRO A 726 22.66 15.22 -9.79
CA PRO A 726 22.75 14.33 -10.94
C PRO A 726 24.15 14.26 -11.56
N SER A 727 24.93 15.34 -11.54
CA SER A 727 26.27 15.38 -12.15
C SER A 727 27.27 14.46 -11.46
N THR A 728 27.13 14.27 -10.14
CA THR A 728 28.01 13.44 -9.33
C THR A 728 27.43 12.04 -9.08
N GLY A 729 26.16 11.82 -9.40
CA GLY A 729 25.45 10.59 -9.09
C GLY A 729 25.19 10.41 -7.59
N THR A 730 25.12 11.51 -6.84
CA THR A 730 24.99 11.44 -5.38
C THR A 730 23.68 12.00 -4.86
N PHE A 731 23.29 11.57 -3.66
CA PHE A 731 22.24 12.24 -2.89
C PHE A 731 22.61 12.37 -1.42
N GLN A 732 21.96 13.31 -0.74
CA GLN A 732 22.05 13.52 0.70
C GLN A 732 20.68 13.84 1.28
N TYR A 733 20.44 13.42 2.51
CA TYR A 733 19.21 13.74 3.24
C TYR A 733 19.25 15.19 3.73
N LEU A 734 18.11 15.87 3.70
CA LEU A 734 17.96 17.21 4.24
C LEU A 734 17.08 17.16 5.48
N ARG A 735 17.46 17.91 6.52
CA ARG A 735 16.73 17.94 7.79
C ARG A 735 16.20 19.34 8.07
N PRO A 736 14.87 19.53 8.08
CA PRO A 736 14.28 20.79 8.54
C PRO A 736 14.58 21.07 10.01
N SER A 737 14.71 22.34 10.37
CA SER A 737 15.06 22.79 11.74
C SER A 737 14.06 22.40 12.84
N SER A 738 12.81 22.07 12.47
CA SER A 738 11.81 21.52 13.39
C SER A 738 10.97 20.45 12.71
N PHE A 739 10.51 19.47 13.49
CA PHE A 739 9.49 18.51 13.05
C PHE A 739 8.17 19.25 12.76
N ARG A 740 7.49 18.87 11.68
CA ARG A 740 6.11 19.26 11.39
C ARG A 740 5.33 17.98 11.12
N GLU A 741 4.08 17.91 11.59
CA GLU A 741 3.18 16.77 11.33
C GLU A 741 2.73 16.73 9.86
N LEU A 742 3.67 16.47 8.94
CA LEU A 742 3.45 16.42 7.51
C LEU A 742 3.72 15.01 7.01
N VAL A 743 2.75 14.43 6.33
CA VAL A 743 2.87 13.14 5.68
C VAL A 743 3.41 13.28 4.26
N MET A 744 3.13 14.42 3.62
CA MET A 744 3.58 14.76 2.26
C MET A 744 3.23 13.67 1.23
N VAL A 745 1.98 13.20 1.25
CA VAL A 745 1.46 12.21 0.29
C VAL A 745 0.33 12.79 -0.53
N GLY A 746 0.53 12.83 -1.85
CA GLY A 746 -0.35 13.57 -2.76
C GLY A 746 -0.34 15.09 -2.54
N HIS A 747 0.70 15.60 -1.87
CA HIS A 747 1.00 17.02 -1.80
C HIS A 747 1.54 17.53 -3.15
N ALA A 748 1.66 18.84 -3.29
CA ALA A 748 2.34 19.47 -4.41
C ALA A 748 3.40 20.46 -3.90
N ALA A 749 4.52 20.57 -4.59
CA ALA A 749 5.61 21.48 -4.27
C ALA A 749 6.12 22.19 -5.53
N ALA A 750 6.59 23.42 -5.38
CA ALA A 750 7.10 24.25 -6.48
C ALA A 750 8.21 25.19 -5.98
N LEU A 751 9.08 25.61 -6.90
CA LEU A 751 10.08 26.65 -6.63
C LEU A 751 9.43 28.04 -6.70
N ASP A 752 9.75 28.89 -5.74
CA ASP A 752 9.54 30.34 -5.78
C ASP A 752 10.90 31.00 -6.07
N PRO A 753 11.28 31.15 -7.35
CA PRO A 753 12.63 31.54 -7.74
C PRO A 753 12.98 32.97 -7.33
N GLU A 754 11.98 33.86 -7.29
CA GLU A 754 12.18 35.27 -6.91
C GLU A 754 12.62 35.42 -5.45
N ARG A 755 12.22 34.48 -4.59
CA ARG A 755 12.48 34.53 -3.13
C ARG A 755 13.42 33.44 -2.65
N GLY A 756 13.92 32.57 -3.54
CA GLY A 756 14.89 31.52 -3.20
C GLY A 756 14.34 30.53 -2.17
N ARG A 757 13.15 29.97 -2.42
CA ARG A 757 12.52 29.00 -1.53
C ARG A 757 11.67 27.98 -2.28
N VAL A 758 11.54 26.79 -1.71
CA VAL A 758 10.56 25.78 -2.16
C VAL A 758 9.30 25.93 -1.32
N VAL A 759 8.15 26.03 -1.97
CA VAL A 759 6.83 26.07 -1.32
C VAL A 759 6.08 24.78 -1.58
N GLY A 760 5.28 24.32 -0.63
CA GLY A 760 4.46 23.12 -0.80
C GLY A 760 3.19 23.12 0.01
N VAL A 761 2.20 22.33 -0.43
CA VAL A 761 0.83 22.44 0.05
C VAL A 761 0.00 21.17 -0.09
N GLY A 762 -0.88 20.96 0.88
CA GLY A 762 -1.82 19.85 0.97
C GLY A 762 -1.12 18.50 1.15
N GLY A 763 -1.86 17.42 0.91
CA GLY A 763 -1.44 16.05 1.18
C GLY A 763 -2.28 15.40 2.28
N GLY A 764 -2.24 14.06 2.35
CA GLY A 764 -2.96 13.28 3.36
C GLY A 764 -3.48 11.94 2.85
N GLY A 765 -4.44 11.36 3.57
CA GLY A 765 -5.08 10.10 3.20
C GLY A 765 -6.28 9.72 4.06
N THR A 766 -7.06 8.75 3.61
CA THR A 766 -8.29 8.30 4.30
C THR A 766 -8.06 7.20 5.36
N CYS A 767 -6.79 6.80 5.55
CA CYS A 767 -6.30 5.87 6.56
C CYS A 767 -7.20 4.64 6.74
N PHE A 768 -7.45 3.90 5.66
CA PHE A 768 -8.17 2.61 5.67
C PHE A 768 -9.62 2.68 6.18
N GLY A 769 -10.27 3.85 6.09
CA GLY A 769 -11.61 4.06 6.64
C GLY A 769 -11.65 4.28 8.15
N PHE A 770 -10.49 4.33 8.82
CA PHE A 770 -10.39 4.74 10.23
C PHE A 770 -10.71 6.23 10.42
N GLY A 771 -10.43 7.04 9.39
CA GLY A 771 -10.68 8.48 9.34
C GLY A 771 -9.70 9.16 8.38
N ALA A 772 -10.05 10.36 7.90
CA ALA A 772 -9.11 11.12 7.07
C ALA A 772 -8.09 11.88 7.91
N TRP A 773 -6.84 11.89 7.44
CA TRP A 773 -5.78 12.78 7.86
C TRP A 773 -5.43 13.72 6.71
N TRP A 774 -5.23 14.99 7.02
CA TRP A 774 -4.80 16.01 6.07
C TRP A 774 -3.59 16.74 6.63
N ASP A 775 -2.62 17.04 5.77
CA ASP A 775 -1.48 17.86 6.16
C ASP A 775 -1.96 19.27 6.46
N SER A 776 -1.84 19.66 7.73
CA SER A 776 -2.49 20.84 8.31
C SER A 776 -1.77 22.16 8.02
N ALA A 777 -0.74 22.17 7.17
CA ALA A 777 -0.04 23.41 6.85
C ALA A 777 0.61 23.31 5.48
N ALA A 778 0.38 24.33 4.66
CA ALA A 778 1.33 24.61 3.61
C ALA A 778 2.66 25.09 4.24
N TRP A 779 3.74 24.91 3.52
CA TRP A 779 5.07 25.06 4.06
C TRP A 779 6.02 25.68 3.04
N ALA A 780 7.13 26.22 3.55
CA ALA A 780 8.14 26.86 2.73
C ALA A 780 9.53 26.63 3.34
N LEU A 781 10.48 26.21 2.51
CA LEU A 781 11.85 25.87 2.87
C LEU A 781 12.84 26.74 2.10
N THR A 782 13.85 27.26 2.78
CA THR A 782 14.90 28.10 2.16
C THR A 782 15.88 27.23 1.35
N THR A 783 16.15 27.59 0.10
CA THR A 783 16.96 26.78 -0.84
C THR A 783 18.46 26.96 -0.76
#